data_AF-A0A520QUI7-F1
#
_entry.id   AF-A0A520QUI7-F1
#
_cell.length_a   1.000
_cell.length_b   1.000
_cell.length_c   1.000
_cell.angle_alpha   90.00
_cell.angle_beta   90.00
_cell.angle_gamma   90.00
#
_symmetry.space_group_name_H-M   'P 1'
#
loop_
_entity.id
_entity.type
_entity.pdbx_description
1 polymer ?
#
loop_
_entity_poly.entity_id
_entity_poly.type
_entity_poly.pdbx_seq_one_letter_code
_entity_poly.pdbx_strand_id
1 'polypeptide(L)'
;MRFGGLSLLLLLLGGCASDLPEGHRATPEGDGPRILWDLYAEPLPDIPLPNDVATWPDPSRATGRRLNASLLVDTETERQIRRYFDELDGWGTFAPITIPFDAEIDVADLLERQGGADNFHERDFPDHAVYVINMETGVPALLDLNGGNFYYTATHVDQYWENDPRDGESNILFETVEEDRNGNGVLDVGEDTDFDGVLDHPNTIDGELGTDFIDTHDRMLWFYERETDTLILRPILPLDQRTTYAVVVTDRLRGADGEPVRSPFSTVHHLRQTEPLEELPAHFAAHPELYGDLADRGWEGVAFAWTFTTQSVTADMDMIRDGLYGEGLMAHLAEDFPVATAPAQMQGPSRGQSCTVEGQSTYIADGDRFRTVLRAIAEQAFGLTDDQIENYMASWAQLDHVVMFYFDSPYFFENPDQEDLNDAFRIDHMTGEARVTNEVLGALVMVPKETAEHQQPFDTSIYVHGHGSNNGEALLFGGLMMQHGMAVALLNAHGHGLEFDDDELRLYDAFFGSECLSPTIRAVAAGRARDHDGDGTLDSGVNFWTASVFHTRDSVRQTVVDHMQAVRILRSFDGRPATPVTLEERSLGTLEFDGDYDGDGSVDVAGDFDSDGTPDFGGPDANYHFTGGSLGGITSAMFAGMEPAITSAAPIVGAGGLSDVAIRTENGSVLPAMILRLMGPFVMGRAGSEPGRDSGCAAGETSLYFLSTSLTRAARTEFACLPGQYDEDDVMVVRNLDGDIVRCGGVFGGPSQFRVPIPADAGDPVVVELYEDALADIQFGSCEWRGEAPAPDVVVDTFQVSNGVAGAGRCPNCARFEDQIWEQGEALVAPTHGFGRQRQTPDLRRLVMLAQIALESGDPINYARRVFLEPREVAGVERPANNLLMLQTIGDANVCLATGNAFARAAGVLPFLPPDAPDAYAEWRAPASFAGRYEGMPTPNDVLIQRHVLEGIPWLNRHPVEGADDFLSDVDDLSDGLLTFNPDGRSQMHEADGGLRPVRLDPPLRWVRQMRPMSSPSDDAVWSFAPDTDMGGVLNGYVIPRGIHGVNPDEMYNSEVPFDIGVYTFNLLGRYMRTGGQDLPYVSDPEGHHCLEDSSCPYLPARPAP
;
A
#
# COMPACT_ATOMS: atom_id res chain seq x y z
N MET A 1 -36.95 -42.87 71.45
CA MET A 1 -35.48 -42.69 71.56
C MET A 1 -34.89 -42.83 70.17
N ARG A 2 -34.23 -41.76 69.70
CA ARG A 2 -33.22 -41.65 68.64
C ARG A 2 -33.52 -42.10 67.18
N PHE A 3 -33.50 -41.05 66.35
CA PHE A 3 -33.10 -40.86 64.93
C PHE A 3 -34.04 -41.22 63.77
N GLY A 4 -34.25 -40.19 62.93
CA GLY A 4 -34.92 -40.14 61.62
C GLY A 4 -35.45 -38.72 61.43
N GLY A 5 -34.93 -37.84 60.58
CA GLY A 5 -34.13 -38.02 59.37
C GLY A 5 -34.84 -37.32 58.22
N LEU A 6 -34.30 -36.17 57.80
CA LEU A 6 -34.46 -35.47 56.52
C LEU A 6 -35.52 -36.01 55.55
N SER A 7 -36.56 -35.23 55.24
CA SER A 7 -37.31 -35.29 53.98
C SER A 7 -38.19 -34.04 53.84
N LEU A 8 -37.59 -32.87 53.57
CA LEU A 8 -38.34 -31.74 52.99
C LEU A 8 -37.42 -30.65 52.38
N LEU A 9 -36.29 -31.02 51.78
CA LEU A 9 -35.35 -30.06 51.16
C LEU A 9 -34.66 -30.65 49.91
N LEU A 10 -35.42 -31.30 49.04
CA LEU A 10 -34.90 -32.03 47.87
C LEU A 10 -35.80 -31.91 46.63
N LEU A 11 -36.46 -30.75 46.44
CA LEU A 11 -37.34 -30.50 45.29
C LEU A 11 -37.11 -29.14 44.60
N LEU A 12 -35.93 -28.52 44.78
CA LEU A 12 -35.55 -27.26 44.12
C LEU A 12 -34.14 -27.27 43.49
N LEU A 13 -33.58 -28.44 43.16
CA LEU A 13 -32.26 -28.58 42.52
C LEU A 13 -32.30 -29.40 41.21
N GLY A 14 -33.44 -29.41 40.51
CA GLY A 14 -33.66 -30.20 39.29
C GLY A 14 -33.82 -29.38 38.01
N GLY A 15 -33.08 -28.28 37.86
CA GLY A 15 -33.19 -27.42 36.68
C GLY A 15 -31.91 -26.65 36.41
N CYS A 16 -30.86 -27.37 36.02
CA CYS A 16 -29.66 -26.90 35.29
C CYS A 16 -28.82 -28.15 34.93
N ALA A 17 -29.42 -29.08 34.19
CA ALA A 17 -28.66 -29.96 33.33
C ALA A 17 -29.14 -29.58 31.92
N SER A 18 -28.59 -28.49 31.38
CA SER A 18 -28.59 -28.31 29.94
C SER A 18 -27.77 -29.47 29.38
N ASP A 19 -28.34 -30.24 28.45
CA ASP A 19 -27.59 -31.21 27.68
C ASP A 19 -26.30 -30.54 27.17
N LEU A 20 -25.15 -31.19 27.36
CA LEU A 20 -23.90 -30.68 26.80
C LEU A 20 -24.08 -30.57 25.28
N PRO A 21 -23.68 -29.47 24.63
CA PRO A 21 -23.83 -29.34 23.19
C PRO A 21 -23.11 -30.50 22.49
N GLU A 22 -23.85 -31.25 21.66
CA GLU A 22 -23.31 -32.29 20.78
C GLU A 22 -22.83 -31.61 19.49
N GLY A 23 -21.62 -31.93 19.02
CA GLY A 23 -21.13 -31.43 17.73
C GLY A 23 -21.79 -32.13 16.55
N HIS A 24 -21.72 -31.54 15.36
CA HIS A 24 -22.43 -32.01 14.16
C HIS A 24 -21.93 -33.36 13.62
N ARG A 25 -20.63 -33.66 13.80
CA ARG A 25 -20.01 -34.94 13.42
C ARG A 25 -18.82 -35.25 14.33
N ALA A 26 -18.67 -36.51 14.70
CA ALA A 26 -17.49 -37.00 15.41
C ALA A 26 -16.28 -37.04 14.47
N THR A 27 -15.11 -36.64 14.96
CA THR A 27 -13.86 -36.71 14.18
C THR A 27 -13.57 -38.15 13.82
N PRO A 28 -13.40 -38.49 12.52
CA PRO A 28 -13.05 -39.85 12.10
C PRO A 28 -11.74 -40.34 12.76
N GLU A 29 -11.64 -41.66 12.98
CA GLU A 29 -10.37 -42.30 13.35
C GLU A 29 -9.38 -42.20 12.18
N GLY A 30 -8.09 -42.01 12.47
CA GLY A 30 -7.03 -41.88 11.47
C GLY A 30 -5.74 -41.34 12.10
N ASP A 31 -4.65 -41.35 11.34
CA ASP A 31 -3.31 -40.90 11.81
C ASP A 31 -2.74 -39.73 10.97
N GLY A 32 -3.51 -39.18 10.02
CA GLY A 32 -3.09 -38.03 9.21
C GLY A 32 -2.91 -36.73 10.00
N PRO A 33 -2.33 -35.68 9.37
CA PRO A 33 -1.96 -34.44 10.05
C PRO A 33 -3.11 -33.80 10.78
N ARG A 34 -2.86 -33.32 11.99
CA ARG A 34 -3.88 -32.70 12.84
C ARG A 34 -3.63 -31.21 12.93
N ILE A 35 -4.71 -30.45 12.76
CA ILE A 35 -4.67 -28.99 12.91
C ILE A 35 -4.27 -28.62 14.35
N LEU A 36 -3.34 -27.69 14.51
CA LEU A 36 -2.90 -27.22 15.82
C LEU A 36 -4.00 -26.39 16.50
N TRP A 37 -4.03 -26.49 17.83
CA TRP A 37 -4.94 -25.69 18.64
C TRP A 37 -4.34 -25.39 20.02
N ASP A 38 -3.61 -24.28 20.12
CA ASP A 38 -3.15 -23.70 21.37
C ASP A 38 -3.50 -22.21 21.48
N LEU A 39 -4.52 -21.90 22.28
CA LEU A 39 -4.95 -20.53 22.55
C LEU A 39 -4.01 -19.76 23.48
N TYR A 40 -3.05 -20.44 24.10
CA TYR A 40 -2.13 -19.89 25.10
C TYR A 40 -0.68 -19.85 24.62
N ALA A 41 -0.42 -20.21 23.36
CA ALA A 41 0.88 -19.98 22.76
C ALA A 41 1.22 -18.47 22.81
N GLU A 42 2.49 -18.18 23.06
CA GLU A 42 3.04 -16.83 23.16
C GLU A 42 4.06 -16.62 22.02
N PRO A 43 4.12 -15.44 21.40
CA PRO A 43 3.38 -14.22 21.74
C PRO A 43 1.96 -14.14 21.13
N LEU A 44 1.59 -15.10 20.28
CA LEU A 44 0.29 -15.22 19.61
C LEU A 44 -0.20 -16.69 19.63
N PRO A 45 -1.52 -16.93 19.60
CA PRO A 45 -2.06 -18.29 19.65
C PRO A 45 -1.77 -19.10 18.38
N ASP A 46 -1.41 -20.38 18.54
CA ASP A 46 -1.25 -21.35 17.46
C ASP A 46 -2.58 -22.06 17.20
N ILE A 47 -3.48 -21.35 16.53
CA ILE A 47 -4.77 -21.85 16.04
C ILE A 47 -4.93 -21.41 14.58
N PRO A 48 -5.88 -21.99 13.82
CA PRO A 48 -6.27 -21.39 12.56
C PRO A 48 -6.78 -19.97 12.78
N LEU A 49 -6.24 -19.00 12.05
CA LEU A 49 -6.66 -17.59 12.09
C LEU A 49 -7.06 -17.14 10.68
N PRO A 50 -8.07 -16.26 10.53
CA PRO A 50 -8.95 -15.70 11.54
C PRO A 50 -9.92 -16.73 12.17
N ASN A 51 -10.38 -16.49 13.41
CA ASN A 51 -11.28 -17.40 14.12
C ASN A 51 -12.13 -16.71 15.20
N ASP A 52 -13.46 -16.89 15.16
CA ASP A 52 -14.38 -16.30 16.13
C ASP A 52 -14.21 -16.81 17.57
N VAL A 53 -13.50 -17.93 17.79
CA VAL A 53 -13.14 -18.37 19.15
C VAL A 53 -12.13 -17.42 19.79
N ALA A 54 -11.26 -16.78 19.00
CA ALA A 54 -10.30 -15.75 19.40
C ALA A 54 -10.90 -14.33 19.39
N THR A 55 -12.21 -14.22 19.60
CA THR A 55 -12.93 -12.94 19.74
C THR A 55 -13.71 -12.90 21.06
N TRP A 56 -13.95 -11.69 21.56
CA TRP A 56 -14.89 -11.44 22.65
C TRP A 56 -16.26 -11.02 22.09
N PRO A 57 -17.37 -11.56 22.62
CA PRO A 57 -18.68 -10.99 22.37
C PRO A 57 -18.75 -9.56 22.92
N ASP A 58 -19.12 -8.61 22.07
CA ASP A 58 -19.23 -7.20 22.41
C ASP A 58 -20.43 -6.58 21.66
N PRO A 59 -21.63 -6.49 22.28
CA PRO A 59 -22.82 -5.95 21.63
C PRO A 59 -22.76 -4.44 21.41
N SER A 60 -21.70 -3.76 21.89
CA SER A 60 -21.46 -2.35 21.60
C SER A 60 -20.75 -2.14 20.26
N ARG A 61 -20.32 -3.22 19.60
CA ARG A 61 -19.69 -3.21 18.27
C ARG A 61 -20.66 -3.61 17.17
N ALA A 62 -20.42 -3.15 15.95
CA ALA A 62 -21.33 -3.35 14.82
C ALA A 62 -21.53 -4.82 14.44
N THR A 63 -20.50 -5.65 14.58
CA THR A 63 -20.55 -7.11 14.35
C THR A 63 -21.00 -7.90 15.58
N GLY A 64 -21.17 -7.23 16.74
CA GLY A 64 -21.38 -7.88 18.03
C GLY A 64 -20.15 -8.54 18.63
N ARG A 65 -18.95 -8.29 18.09
CA ARG A 65 -17.67 -8.90 18.49
C ARG A 65 -16.54 -7.87 18.52
N ARG A 66 -15.46 -8.20 19.22
CA ARG A 66 -14.16 -7.53 19.12
C ARG A 66 -13.03 -8.56 19.12
N LEU A 67 -11.92 -8.27 18.45
CA LEU A 67 -10.74 -9.15 18.49
C LEU A 67 -10.21 -9.27 19.93
N ASN A 68 -9.53 -10.38 20.21
CA ASN A 68 -8.86 -10.61 21.49
C ASN A 68 -7.33 -10.64 21.26
N ALA A 69 -6.71 -9.46 21.26
CA ALA A 69 -5.27 -9.34 21.07
C ALA A 69 -4.53 -9.47 22.41
N SER A 70 -3.50 -10.32 22.47
CA SER A 70 -2.64 -10.40 23.66
C SER A 70 -1.82 -9.13 23.81
N LEU A 71 -1.87 -8.48 24.98
CA LEU A 71 -1.05 -7.31 25.30
C LEU A 71 0.31 -7.69 25.94
N LEU A 72 0.62 -8.98 26.02
CA LEU A 72 1.91 -9.50 26.45
C LEU A 72 2.86 -9.46 25.25
N VAL A 73 3.76 -8.48 25.26
CA VAL A 73 4.71 -8.16 24.19
C VAL A 73 5.95 -7.50 24.75
N ASP A 74 7.00 -7.51 23.93
CA ASP A 74 8.34 -7.04 24.26
C ASP A 74 8.41 -5.51 24.46
N THR A 75 7.66 -4.72 23.69
CA THR A 75 7.75 -3.23 23.69
C THR A 75 6.40 -2.55 23.93
N GLU A 76 6.41 -1.32 24.47
CA GLU A 76 5.22 -0.47 24.60
C GLU A 76 4.67 -0.08 23.21
N THR A 77 5.54 0.15 22.22
CA THR A 77 5.12 0.40 20.83
C THR A 77 4.27 -0.76 20.29
N GLU A 78 4.76 -2.01 20.41
CA GLU A 78 3.96 -3.17 19.99
C GLU A 78 2.69 -3.30 20.83
N ARG A 79 2.76 -3.00 22.14
CA ARG A 79 1.62 -3.06 23.04
C ARG A 79 0.52 -2.09 22.63
N GLN A 80 0.89 -0.88 22.20
CA GLN A 80 -0.04 0.13 21.72
C GLN A 80 -0.72 -0.30 20.42
N ILE A 81 0.02 -0.85 19.47
CA ILE A 81 -0.55 -1.39 18.22
C ILE A 81 -1.54 -2.52 18.54
N ARG A 82 -1.20 -3.42 19.46
CA ARG A 82 -2.10 -4.50 19.89
C ARG A 82 -3.35 -4.00 20.63
N ARG A 83 -3.30 -2.83 21.31
CA ARG A 83 -4.52 -2.19 21.85
C ARG A 83 -5.48 -1.79 20.74
N TYR A 84 -4.99 -1.24 19.63
CA TYR A 84 -5.83 -0.91 18.49
C TYR A 84 -6.42 -2.17 17.82
N PHE A 85 -5.65 -3.26 17.71
CA PHE A 85 -6.21 -4.55 17.29
C PHE A 85 -7.35 -5.02 18.20
N ASP A 86 -7.20 -4.90 19.54
CA ASP A 86 -8.22 -5.28 20.53
C ASP A 86 -9.53 -4.44 20.45
N GLU A 87 -9.50 -3.33 19.72
CA GLU A 87 -10.64 -2.44 19.45
C GLU A 87 -11.37 -2.76 18.14
N LEU A 88 -10.74 -3.51 17.21
CA LEU A 88 -11.36 -3.90 15.94
C LEU A 88 -12.56 -4.80 16.18
N ASP A 89 -13.64 -4.55 15.42
CA ASP A 89 -14.89 -5.28 15.55
C ASP A 89 -14.93 -6.58 14.71
N GLY A 90 -13.84 -6.97 14.06
CA GLY A 90 -13.80 -8.22 13.31
C GLY A 90 -12.42 -8.47 12.71
N TRP A 91 -12.35 -9.51 11.89
CA TRP A 91 -11.14 -9.91 11.17
C TRP A 91 -11.02 -9.22 9.81
N GLY A 92 -9.89 -9.42 9.14
CA GLY A 92 -9.67 -8.86 7.81
C GLY A 92 -10.55 -9.47 6.72
N THR A 93 -10.86 -8.68 5.70
CA THR A 93 -11.52 -9.01 4.44
C THR A 93 -10.54 -9.47 3.36
N PHE A 94 -9.27 -9.05 3.40
CA PHE A 94 -8.23 -9.38 2.42
C PHE A 94 -6.96 -9.93 3.07
N ALA A 95 -6.89 -9.96 4.40
CA ALA A 95 -5.83 -10.62 5.14
C ALA A 95 -5.75 -12.14 4.85
N PRO A 96 -4.54 -12.75 4.92
CA PRO A 96 -4.37 -14.19 4.77
C PRO A 96 -5.09 -15.00 5.85
N ILE A 97 -5.44 -16.24 5.53
CA ILE A 97 -6.01 -17.24 6.44
C ILE A 97 -4.95 -18.32 6.67
N THR A 98 -4.55 -18.53 7.92
CA THR A 98 -3.51 -19.51 8.28
C THR A 98 -4.11 -20.75 8.95
N ILE A 99 -3.57 -21.93 8.63
CA ILE A 99 -3.97 -23.21 9.18
C ILE A 99 -2.70 -23.99 9.55
N PRO A 100 -2.29 -23.98 10.83
CA PRO A 100 -1.13 -24.74 11.30
C PRO A 100 -1.46 -26.22 11.51
N PHE A 101 -0.52 -27.12 11.19
CA PHE A 101 -0.62 -28.57 11.38
C PHE A 101 0.51 -29.10 12.28
N ASP A 102 0.34 -30.29 12.87
CA ASP A 102 1.42 -31.00 13.60
C ASP A 102 2.28 -31.91 12.70
N ALA A 103 2.04 -31.91 11.39
CA ALA A 103 2.80 -32.63 10.38
C ALA A 103 2.52 -32.08 8.97
N GLU A 104 3.43 -32.37 8.04
CA GLU A 104 3.32 -31.96 6.64
C GLU A 104 2.05 -32.44 5.91
N ILE A 105 1.48 -31.54 5.10
CA ILE A 105 0.42 -31.86 4.13
C ILE A 105 1.00 -32.20 2.74
N ASP A 106 0.22 -32.92 1.93
CA ASP A 106 0.54 -33.12 0.51
C ASP A 106 0.23 -31.85 -0.27
N VAL A 107 1.21 -30.94 -0.31
CA VAL A 107 1.09 -29.64 -1.00
C VAL A 107 0.90 -29.77 -2.51
N ALA A 108 1.42 -30.85 -3.11
CA ALA A 108 1.28 -31.09 -4.56
C ALA A 108 -0.14 -31.54 -4.92
N ASP A 109 -0.72 -32.48 -4.15
CA ASP A 109 -2.14 -32.86 -4.30
C ASP A 109 -3.06 -31.67 -4.03
N LEU A 110 -2.77 -30.85 -3.00
CA LEU A 110 -3.55 -29.65 -2.73
C LEU A 110 -3.51 -28.65 -3.90
N LEU A 111 -2.33 -28.38 -4.47
CA LEU A 111 -2.18 -27.49 -5.63
C LEU A 111 -2.99 -27.99 -6.83
N GLU A 112 -2.90 -29.29 -7.15
CA GLU A 112 -3.66 -29.88 -8.26
C GLU A 112 -5.17 -29.75 -8.05
N ARG A 113 -5.66 -29.97 -6.82
CA ARG A 113 -7.09 -29.88 -6.47
C ARG A 113 -7.65 -28.47 -6.48
N GLN A 114 -6.89 -27.47 -6.05
CA GLN A 114 -7.36 -26.08 -6.02
C GLN A 114 -7.17 -25.35 -7.36
N GLY A 115 -6.58 -25.99 -8.37
CA GLY A 115 -6.28 -25.38 -9.68
C GLY A 115 -4.98 -24.56 -9.71
N GLY A 116 -4.12 -24.67 -8.69
CA GLY A 116 -3.01 -23.75 -8.40
C GLY A 116 -1.80 -23.78 -9.36
N ALA A 117 -1.70 -24.77 -10.27
CA ALA A 117 -0.60 -24.83 -11.24
C ALA A 117 -1.00 -24.41 -12.68
N ASP A 118 -2.28 -24.49 -13.03
CA ASP A 118 -2.79 -24.26 -14.40
C ASP A 118 -3.85 -23.14 -14.49
N ASN A 119 -4.05 -22.36 -13.41
CA ASN A 119 -5.17 -21.41 -13.20
C ASN A 119 -6.53 -22.12 -12.99
N PHE A 120 -7.57 -21.38 -12.58
CA PHE A 120 -8.89 -21.97 -12.32
C PHE A 120 -9.50 -22.63 -13.56
N HIS A 121 -9.99 -23.87 -13.42
CA HIS A 121 -10.89 -24.52 -14.35
C HIS A 121 -12.25 -24.83 -13.71
N GLU A 122 -13.33 -24.86 -14.50
CA GLU A 122 -14.68 -25.25 -14.03
C GLU A 122 -14.68 -26.57 -13.25
N ARG A 123 -13.89 -27.54 -13.70
CA ARG A 123 -13.83 -28.89 -13.11
C ARG A 123 -13.24 -28.91 -11.69
N ASP A 124 -12.53 -27.86 -11.27
CA ASP A 124 -11.74 -27.85 -10.04
C ASP A 124 -12.64 -27.52 -8.83
N PHE A 125 -13.62 -26.60 -8.99
CA PHE A 125 -14.50 -26.14 -7.91
C PHE A 125 -15.11 -27.28 -7.07
N PRO A 126 -15.72 -28.33 -7.67
CA PRO A 126 -16.34 -29.42 -6.91
C PRO A 126 -15.35 -30.29 -6.12
N ASP A 127 -14.06 -30.27 -6.47
CA ASP A 127 -13.00 -31.10 -5.87
C ASP A 127 -12.13 -30.35 -4.87
N HIS A 128 -12.41 -29.07 -4.62
CA HIS A 128 -11.61 -28.25 -3.73
C HIS A 128 -11.46 -28.87 -2.33
N ALA A 129 -10.25 -28.86 -1.79
CA ALA A 129 -9.93 -29.41 -0.48
C ALA A 129 -10.25 -28.45 0.68
N VAL A 130 -10.18 -27.14 0.44
CA VAL A 130 -10.50 -26.08 1.40
C VAL A 130 -11.44 -25.05 0.79
N TYR A 131 -12.47 -24.62 1.53
CA TYR A 131 -13.41 -23.58 1.14
C TYR A 131 -13.49 -22.49 2.21
N VAL A 132 -13.73 -21.25 1.78
CA VAL A 132 -14.10 -20.11 2.66
C VAL A 132 -15.49 -19.64 2.25
N ILE A 133 -16.52 -20.01 2.98
CA ILE A 133 -17.92 -19.91 2.55
C ILE A 133 -18.58 -18.70 3.19
N ASN A 134 -19.14 -17.80 2.38
CA ASN A 134 -20.01 -16.74 2.88
C ASN A 134 -21.27 -17.41 3.46
N MET A 135 -21.51 -17.30 4.77
CA MET A 135 -22.62 -17.98 5.44
C MET A 135 -23.99 -17.36 5.14
N GLU A 136 -24.05 -16.18 4.50
CA GLU A 136 -25.32 -15.60 4.05
C GLU A 136 -25.74 -16.14 2.67
N THR A 137 -24.78 -16.35 1.77
CA THR A 137 -25.06 -16.72 0.38
C THR A 137 -24.81 -18.19 0.07
N GLY A 138 -23.93 -18.86 0.82
CA GLY A 138 -23.43 -20.19 0.51
C GLY A 138 -22.46 -20.24 -0.66
N VAL A 139 -21.94 -19.09 -1.13
CA VAL A 139 -20.92 -19.01 -2.18
C VAL A 139 -19.53 -18.93 -1.55
N PRO A 140 -18.56 -19.77 -1.94
CA PRO A 140 -17.21 -19.70 -1.43
C PRO A 140 -16.42 -18.55 -2.09
N ALA A 141 -15.56 -17.91 -1.30
CA ALA A 141 -14.52 -17.02 -1.78
C ALA A 141 -13.48 -17.80 -2.60
N LEU A 142 -12.91 -17.12 -3.58
CA LEU A 142 -11.87 -17.66 -4.46
C LEU A 142 -10.51 -17.47 -3.78
N LEU A 143 -9.71 -18.53 -3.71
CA LEU A 143 -8.44 -18.56 -3.00
C LEU A 143 -7.28 -18.75 -3.98
N ASP A 144 -6.21 -18.00 -3.80
CA ASP A 144 -4.96 -18.20 -4.52
C ASP A 144 -4.06 -19.18 -3.76
N LEU A 145 -3.64 -20.25 -4.44
CA LEU A 145 -2.60 -21.15 -3.98
C LEU A 145 -1.56 -21.24 -5.08
N ASN A 146 -0.55 -20.37 -5.01
CA ASN A 146 0.52 -20.25 -6.02
C ASN A 146 0.02 -19.93 -7.44
N GLY A 147 -1.15 -19.30 -7.56
CA GLY A 147 -1.79 -19.02 -8.85
C GLY A 147 -1.21 -17.82 -9.60
N GLY A 148 -0.15 -17.19 -9.09
CA GLY A 148 0.48 -16.02 -9.69
C GLY A 148 -0.26 -14.70 -9.47
N ASN A 149 -1.28 -14.65 -8.59
CA ASN A 149 -1.94 -13.38 -8.27
C ASN A 149 -1.21 -12.57 -7.19
N PHE A 150 -0.35 -13.22 -6.40
CA PHE A 150 0.46 -12.63 -5.35
C PHE A 150 1.93 -13.00 -5.54
N TYR A 151 2.82 -12.02 -5.36
CA TYR A 151 4.26 -12.21 -5.46
C TYR A 151 4.91 -11.60 -4.23
N TYR A 152 5.97 -12.24 -3.75
CA TYR A 152 6.78 -11.78 -2.60
C TYR A 152 8.25 -11.54 -2.98
N THR A 153 8.60 -11.75 -4.25
CA THR A 153 9.95 -11.57 -4.79
C THR A 153 10.42 -10.14 -4.60
N ALA A 154 11.60 -9.99 -4.01
CA ALA A 154 12.27 -8.72 -3.84
C ALA A 154 12.75 -8.18 -5.20
N THR A 155 12.55 -6.90 -5.44
CA THR A 155 13.06 -6.24 -6.65
C THR A 155 14.58 -6.18 -6.66
N HIS A 156 15.17 -5.92 -5.49
CA HIS A 156 16.60 -6.00 -5.23
C HIS A 156 16.86 -6.95 -4.06
N VAL A 157 17.77 -7.90 -4.27
CA VAL A 157 18.07 -8.96 -3.29
C VAL A 157 18.97 -8.51 -2.14
N ASP A 158 19.65 -7.36 -2.31
CA ASP A 158 20.68 -6.80 -1.41
C ASP A 158 20.26 -5.51 -0.70
N GLN A 159 18.96 -5.18 -0.70
CA GLN A 159 18.47 -3.87 -0.24
C GLN A 159 18.29 -3.74 1.30
N TYR A 160 18.39 -4.84 2.07
CA TYR A 160 18.06 -4.87 3.50
C TYR A 160 19.25 -4.62 4.44
N TRP A 161 20.08 -3.65 4.04
CA TRP A 161 21.25 -3.10 4.75
C TRP A 161 22.39 -4.09 5.03
N GLU A 162 23.50 -3.54 5.53
CA GLU A 162 24.76 -4.27 5.70
C GLU A 162 24.68 -5.47 6.66
N ASN A 163 25.59 -6.41 6.49
CA ASN A 163 25.71 -7.65 7.29
C ASN A 163 24.41 -8.49 7.31
N ASP A 164 23.56 -8.44 6.27
CA ASP A 164 22.42 -9.35 6.14
C ASP A 164 22.91 -10.78 5.88
N PRO A 165 22.61 -11.78 6.73
CA PRO A 165 22.95 -13.17 6.45
C PRO A 165 22.20 -13.74 5.25
N ARG A 166 21.11 -13.09 4.84
CA ARG A 166 20.29 -13.45 3.67
C ARG A 166 20.48 -12.47 2.51
N ASP A 167 21.62 -11.77 2.48
CA ASP A 167 22.02 -10.93 1.36
C ASP A 167 22.10 -11.75 0.06
N GLY A 168 21.33 -11.37 -0.96
CA GLY A 168 21.23 -12.13 -2.21
C GLY A 168 20.04 -13.07 -2.31
N GLU A 169 19.26 -13.25 -1.24
CA GLU A 169 18.08 -14.12 -1.25
C GLU A 169 16.84 -13.46 -1.87
N SER A 170 15.98 -14.28 -2.49
CA SER A 170 14.92 -13.81 -3.40
C SER A 170 13.77 -13.04 -2.76
N ASN A 171 13.59 -13.12 -1.44
CA ASN A 171 12.44 -12.51 -0.75
C ASN A 171 12.72 -12.24 0.75
N ILE A 172 11.84 -11.49 1.41
CA ILE A 172 11.97 -11.12 2.83
C ILE A 172 11.24 -12.08 3.80
N LEU A 173 10.33 -12.94 3.30
CA LEU A 173 9.36 -13.65 4.11
C LEU A 173 9.68 -15.12 4.38
N PHE A 174 10.09 -15.87 3.37
CA PHE A 174 10.24 -17.32 3.41
C PHE A 174 11.69 -17.73 3.18
N GLU A 175 12.18 -18.65 4.00
CA GLU A 175 13.53 -19.18 3.91
C GLU A 175 13.85 -19.79 2.54
N THR A 176 15.10 -19.61 2.09
CA THR A 176 15.62 -19.99 0.76
C THR A 176 16.98 -20.69 0.83
N VAL A 177 17.57 -20.83 2.01
CA VAL A 177 18.87 -21.43 2.30
C VAL A 177 18.69 -22.85 2.86
N GLU A 178 19.65 -23.71 2.54
CA GLU A 178 19.77 -25.06 3.11
C GLU A 178 20.97 -25.09 4.08
N GLU A 179 20.69 -25.31 5.36
CA GLU A 179 21.70 -25.30 6.42
C GLU A 179 22.16 -26.69 6.86
N ASP A 180 21.43 -27.78 6.54
CA ASP A 180 21.85 -29.17 6.84
C ASP A 180 22.93 -29.64 5.85
N ARG A 181 24.10 -29.02 5.96
CA ARG A 181 25.26 -29.25 5.08
C ARG A 181 25.71 -30.70 5.09
N ASN A 182 25.41 -31.45 6.15
CA ASN A 182 25.86 -32.82 6.31
C ASN A 182 24.73 -33.88 6.19
N GLY A 183 23.48 -33.45 6.06
CA GLY A 183 22.31 -34.29 5.78
C GLY A 183 21.89 -35.16 6.95
N ASN A 184 22.10 -34.70 8.19
CA ASN A 184 21.80 -35.48 9.39
C ASN A 184 20.50 -35.05 10.11
N GLY A 185 19.88 -33.94 9.67
CA GLY A 185 18.67 -33.36 10.24
C GLY A 185 18.85 -32.81 11.66
N VAL A 186 20.05 -32.37 12.04
CA VAL A 186 20.39 -31.81 13.34
C VAL A 186 21.19 -30.54 13.13
N LEU A 187 20.79 -29.45 13.79
CA LEU A 187 21.54 -28.20 13.79
C LEU A 187 22.92 -28.37 14.44
N ASP A 188 23.96 -28.55 13.63
CA ASP A 188 25.34 -28.62 14.09
C ASP A 188 25.94 -27.21 14.27
N VAL A 189 27.04 -27.13 15.04
CA VAL A 189 27.73 -25.86 15.29
C VAL A 189 28.22 -25.26 13.96
N GLY A 190 27.80 -24.02 13.67
CA GLY A 190 28.16 -23.28 12.46
C GLY A 190 27.30 -23.58 11.23
N GLU A 191 26.23 -24.38 11.39
CA GLU A 191 25.20 -24.55 10.35
C GLU A 191 24.16 -23.43 10.37
N ASP A 192 23.78 -22.97 11.57
CA ASP A 192 22.93 -21.79 11.79
C ASP A 192 23.63 -20.52 11.29
N THR A 193 23.28 -20.06 10.08
CA THR A 193 23.98 -18.97 9.39
C THR A 193 23.34 -17.61 9.59
N ASP A 194 22.08 -17.54 10.02
CA ASP A 194 21.41 -16.30 10.38
C ASP A 194 21.23 -16.10 11.89
N PHE A 195 21.54 -17.12 12.70
CA PHE A 195 21.54 -17.09 14.16
C PHE A 195 20.15 -17.05 14.80
N ASP A 196 19.14 -17.63 14.16
CA ASP A 196 17.78 -17.71 14.68
C ASP A 196 17.52 -18.97 15.54
N GLY A 197 18.46 -19.93 15.54
CA GLY A 197 18.39 -21.17 16.31
C GLY A 197 17.60 -22.31 15.64
N VAL A 198 17.22 -22.16 14.38
CA VAL A 198 16.52 -23.15 13.55
C VAL A 198 17.52 -23.82 12.59
N LEU A 199 17.20 -25.04 12.15
CA LEU A 199 17.92 -25.67 11.04
C LEU A 199 17.14 -25.39 9.77
N ASP A 200 17.62 -24.45 8.98
CA ASP A 200 16.87 -23.95 7.84
C ASP A 200 16.90 -24.87 6.64
N HIS A 201 15.73 -24.98 6.02
CA HIS A 201 15.51 -25.64 4.74
C HIS A 201 14.77 -24.68 3.81
N PRO A 202 15.08 -24.69 2.50
CA PRO A 202 14.43 -23.78 1.56
C PRO A 202 12.93 -24.08 1.48
N ASN A 203 12.10 -23.03 1.50
CA ASN A 203 10.65 -23.15 1.43
C ASN A 203 10.14 -23.39 0.00
N THR A 204 10.65 -24.44 -0.64
CA THR A 204 10.32 -24.88 -2.00
C THR A 204 9.38 -26.08 -1.99
N ILE A 205 8.81 -26.43 -3.15
CA ILE A 205 7.79 -27.49 -3.28
C ILE A 205 8.24 -28.83 -2.72
N ASP A 206 9.54 -29.13 -2.75
CA ASP A 206 10.15 -30.37 -2.25
C ASP A 206 11.08 -30.16 -1.05
N GLY A 207 11.24 -28.92 -0.56
CA GLY A 207 12.16 -28.61 0.53
C GLY A 207 13.63 -28.68 0.12
N GLU A 208 13.92 -28.67 -1.19
CA GLU A 208 15.28 -28.72 -1.73
C GLU A 208 15.60 -27.46 -2.57
N LEU A 209 16.89 -27.13 -2.66
CA LEU A 209 17.37 -26.10 -3.57
C LEU A 209 17.18 -26.54 -5.04
N GLY A 210 16.88 -25.57 -5.90
CA GLY A 210 16.89 -25.75 -7.34
C GLY A 210 18.30 -25.95 -7.91
N THR A 211 18.36 -26.20 -9.21
CA THR A 211 19.60 -26.33 -9.99
C THR A 211 20.38 -25.03 -10.09
N ASP A 212 19.70 -23.90 -9.97
CA ASP A 212 20.26 -22.57 -9.80
C ASP A 212 19.28 -21.67 -9.01
N PHE A 213 19.66 -20.40 -8.83
CA PHE A 213 18.87 -19.42 -8.07
C PHE A 213 17.47 -19.17 -8.64
N ILE A 214 17.33 -19.11 -9.97
CA ILE A 214 16.03 -18.88 -10.62
C ILE A 214 15.18 -20.14 -10.50
N ASP A 215 15.78 -21.32 -10.64
CA ASP A 215 15.08 -22.59 -10.43
C ASP A 215 14.63 -22.76 -8.96
N THR A 216 15.42 -22.34 -7.97
CA THR A 216 14.96 -22.30 -6.57
C THR A 216 13.77 -21.36 -6.42
N HIS A 217 13.84 -20.17 -7.01
CA HIS A 217 12.76 -19.17 -6.98
C HIS A 217 11.46 -19.71 -7.58
N ASP A 218 11.52 -20.35 -8.75
CA ASP A 218 10.37 -20.91 -9.47
C ASP A 218 9.69 -22.05 -8.70
N ARG A 219 10.40 -22.67 -7.75
CA ARG A 219 9.91 -23.77 -6.92
C ARG A 219 9.41 -23.31 -5.55
N MET A 220 9.47 -22.03 -5.23
CA MET A 220 9.02 -21.50 -3.94
C MET A 220 7.54 -21.81 -3.66
N LEU A 221 7.25 -22.17 -2.41
CA LEU A 221 5.91 -22.35 -1.88
C LEU A 221 5.42 -21.06 -1.22
N TRP A 222 4.60 -20.27 -1.90
CA TRP A 222 4.08 -19.02 -1.35
C TRP A 222 2.82 -19.18 -0.48
N PHE A 223 2.23 -20.38 -0.48
CA PHE A 223 0.97 -20.70 0.23
C PHE A 223 1.17 -21.73 1.34
N TYR A 224 2.39 -22.22 1.58
CA TYR A 224 2.70 -23.17 2.65
C TYR A 224 4.06 -22.85 3.23
N GLU A 225 4.15 -22.79 4.55
CA GLU A 225 5.37 -22.60 5.32
C GLU A 225 5.80 -23.94 5.91
N ARG A 226 6.91 -24.49 5.42
CA ARG A 226 7.46 -25.78 5.85
C ARG A 226 7.99 -25.76 7.27
N GLU A 227 8.60 -24.65 7.67
CA GLU A 227 9.22 -24.50 8.99
C GLU A 227 8.24 -24.71 10.15
N THR A 228 6.98 -24.29 9.99
CA THR A 228 5.93 -24.42 11.03
C THR A 228 4.73 -25.25 10.59
N ASP A 229 4.84 -25.96 9.46
CA ASP A 229 3.75 -26.72 8.85
C ASP A 229 2.43 -25.93 8.73
N THR A 230 2.52 -24.70 8.21
CA THR A 230 1.39 -23.77 8.15
C THR A 230 0.92 -23.52 6.72
N LEU A 231 -0.33 -23.88 6.43
CA LEU A 231 -1.01 -23.50 5.20
C LEU A 231 -1.46 -22.03 5.28
N ILE A 232 -1.20 -21.26 4.22
CA ILE A 232 -1.51 -19.84 4.09
C ILE A 232 -2.41 -19.65 2.86
N LEU A 233 -3.66 -19.27 3.08
CA LEU A 233 -4.66 -19.08 2.03
C LEU A 233 -4.92 -17.59 1.82
N ARG A 234 -4.97 -17.16 0.56
CA ARG A 234 -5.16 -15.75 0.19
C ARG A 234 -6.46 -15.57 -0.59
N PRO A 235 -7.43 -14.78 -0.12
CA PRO A 235 -8.58 -14.39 -0.95
C PRO A 235 -8.12 -13.60 -2.17
N ILE A 236 -8.60 -13.95 -3.37
CA ILE A 236 -8.29 -13.19 -4.61
C ILE A 236 -9.09 -11.90 -4.67
N LEU A 237 -10.29 -11.91 -4.08
CA LEU A 237 -11.19 -10.78 -3.96
C LEU A 237 -11.38 -10.49 -2.46
N PRO A 238 -11.57 -9.21 -2.06
CA PRO A 238 -11.89 -8.88 -0.69
C PRO A 238 -13.22 -9.52 -0.29
N LEU A 239 -13.26 -10.12 0.89
CA LEU A 239 -14.47 -10.63 1.51
C LEU A 239 -15.42 -9.48 1.86
N ASP A 240 -16.72 -9.78 1.94
CA ASP A 240 -17.73 -8.82 2.36
C ASP A 240 -17.48 -8.42 3.81
N GLN A 241 -17.62 -7.12 4.10
CA GLN A 241 -17.46 -6.59 5.45
C GLN A 241 -18.66 -6.96 6.34
N ARG A 242 -18.43 -7.10 7.66
CA ARG A 242 -19.47 -7.47 8.66
C ARG A 242 -20.16 -8.82 8.37
N THR A 243 -19.48 -9.70 7.66
CA THR A 243 -20.05 -10.97 7.19
C THR A 243 -19.37 -12.14 7.89
N THR A 244 -20.16 -13.12 8.31
CA THR A 244 -19.63 -14.37 8.86
C THR A 244 -19.29 -15.33 7.72
N TYR A 245 -18.05 -15.81 7.74
CA TYR A 245 -17.55 -16.84 6.84
C TYR A 245 -17.27 -18.12 7.60
N ALA A 246 -17.49 -19.28 6.97
CA ALA A 246 -17.00 -20.56 7.47
C ALA A 246 -15.81 -21.03 6.64
N VAL A 247 -14.70 -21.35 7.29
CA VAL A 247 -13.62 -22.11 6.67
C VAL A 247 -13.94 -23.59 6.83
N VAL A 248 -13.95 -24.32 5.72
CA VAL A 248 -14.25 -25.76 5.67
C VAL A 248 -13.06 -26.47 5.06
N VAL A 249 -12.36 -27.25 5.90
CA VAL A 249 -11.32 -28.19 5.49
C VAL A 249 -11.99 -29.56 5.29
N THR A 250 -11.88 -30.11 4.10
CA THR A 250 -12.52 -31.37 3.72
C THR A 250 -11.60 -32.57 4.00
N ASP A 251 -12.15 -33.78 3.91
CA ASP A 251 -11.35 -35.01 3.90
C ASP A 251 -10.58 -35.25 2.59
N ARG A 252 -10.61 -34.28 1.66
CA ARG A 252 -9.79 -34.27 0.45
C ARG A 252 -8.40 -33.69 0.72
N LEU A 253 -8.22 -32.86 1.75
CA LEU A 253 -6.89 -32.41 2.17
C LEU A 253 -6.14 -33.57 2.85
N ARG A 254 -4.98 -33.94 2.30
CA ARG A 254 -4.19 -35.10 2.74
C ARG A 254 -2.85 -34.70 3.35
N GLY A 255 -2.36 -35.56 4.24
CA GLY A 255 -0.97 -35.56 4.66
C GLY A 255 -0.03 -36.11 3.60
N ALA A 256 1.27 -35.91 3.77
CA ALA A 256 2.31 -36.56 2.96
C ALA A 256 2.25 -38.11 3.02
N ASP A 257 1.54 -38.67 4.02
CA ASP A 257 1.25 -40.09 4.17
C ASP A 257 0.00 -40.56 3.39
N GLY A 258 -0.74 -39.65 2.75
CA GLY A 258 -1.98 -39.89 2.01
C GLY A 258 -3.24 -40.00 2.88
N GLU A 259 -3.12 -39.90 4.20
CA GLU A 259 -4.26 -39.92 5.12
C GLU A 259 -4.92 -38.53 5.19
N PRO A 260 -6.25 -38.44 5.40
CA PRO A 260 -6.92 -37.16 5.50
C PRO A 260 -6.51 -36.41 6.78
N VAL A 261 -6.45 -35.07 6.66
CA VAL A 261 -6.23 -34.20 7.83
C VAL A 261 -7.32 -34.36 8.88
N ARG A 262 -7.02 -34.01 10.12
CA ARG A 262 -7.86 -34.31 11.29
C ARG A 262 -8.11 -33.09 12.17
N SER A 263 -9.30 -33.07 12.77
CA SER A 263 -9.63 -32.09 13.80
C SER A 263 -8.84 -32.32 15.09
N PRO A 264 -8.44 -31.27 15.82
CA PRO A 264 -7.86 -31.37 17.16
C PRO A 264 -8.88 -31.81 18.23
N PHE A 265 -10.17 -31.84 17.91
CA PHE A 265 -11.24 -32.21 18.85
C PHE A 265 -11.82 -33.59 18.55
N SER A 266 -12.68 -34.09 19.45
CA SER A 266 -13.49 -35.29 19.21
C SER A 266 -14.60 -35.10 18.17
N THR A 267 -14.83 -33.85 17.75
CA THR A 267 -15.80 -33.44 16.74
C THR A 267 -15.09 -32.61 15.67
N VAL A 268 -15.62 -32.56 14.45
CA VAL A 268 -15.00 -31.84 13.31
C VAL A 268 -15.03 -30.30 13.43
N HIS A 269 -15.36 -29.76 14.59
CA HIS A 269 -15.32 -28.34 14.92
C HIS A 269 -15.28 -28.17 16.44
N HIS A 270 -14.87 -26.99 16.93
CA HIS A 270 -14.97 -26.63 18.34
C HIS A 270 -16.45 -26.51 18.77
N LEU A 271 -16.83 -26.90 20.00
CA LEU A 271 -18.25 -26.92 20.41
C LEU A 271 -18.91 -25.54 20.45
N ARG A 272 -18.15 -24.45 20.62
CA ARG A 272 -18.66 -23.06 20.49
C ARG A 272 -19.11 -22.72 19.06
N GLN A 273 -18.70 -23.50 18.07
CA GLN A 273 -18.98 -23.29 16.64
C GLN A 273 -20.17 -24.14 16.16
N THR A 274 -20.83 -24.89 17.05
CA THR A 274 -21.96 -25.77 16.66
C THR A 274 -23.11 -24.99 16.02
N GLU A 275 -23.65 -23.98 16.72
CA GLU A 275 -24.77 -23.18 16.18
C GLU A 275 -24.39 -22.37 14.93
N PRO A 276 -23.26 -21.63 14.89
CA PRO A 276 -22.84 -20.89 13.69
C PRO A 276 -22.65 -21.74 12.41
N LEU A 277 -22.33 -23.03 12.55
CA LEU A 277 -22.07 -23.91 11.40
C LEU A 277 -23.27 -24.77 10.97
N GLU A 278 -24.44 -24.65 11.64
CA GLU A 278 -25.60 -25.52 11.41
C GLU A 278 -26.07 -25.54 9.94
N GLU A 279 -25.95 -24.43 9.22
CA GLU A 279 -26.46 -24.25 7.85
C GLU A 279 -25.55 -24.84 6.76
N LEU A 280 -24.32 -25.26 7.07
CA LEU A 280 -23.35 -25.74 6.08
C LEU A 280 -23.89 -26.81 5.11
N PRO A 281 -24.56 -27.89 5.57
CA PRO A 281 -25.11 -28.89 4.64
C PRO A 281 -26.17 -28.33 3.69
N ALA A 282 -26.91 -27.30 4.10
CA ALA A 282 -27.89 -26.65 3.24
C ALA A 282 -27.21 -25.84 2.13
N HIS A 283 -26.13 -25.12 2.44
CA HIS A 283 -25.31 -24.43 1.43
C HIS A 283 -24.68 -25.42 0.45
N PHE A 284 -24.11 -26.53 0.94
CA PHE A 284 -23.55 -27.56 0.07
C PHE A 284 -24.59 -28.11 -0.92
N ALA A 285 -25.79 -28.45 -0.43
CA ALA A 285 -26.86 -28.99 -1.25
C ALA A 285 -27.45 -27.96 -2.24
N ALA A 286 -27.38 -26.66 -1.91
CA ALA A 286 -27.86 -25.59 -2.78
C ALA A 286 -26.92 -25.33 -3.97
N HIS A 287 -25.63 -25.63 -3.82
CA HIS A 287 -24.58 -25.35 -4.80
C HIS A 287 -23.76 -26.60 -5.17
N PRO A 288 -24.36 -27.66 -5.75
CA PRO A 288 -23.64 -28.86 -6.15
C PRO A 288 -22.53 -28.59 -7.18
N GLU A 289 -22.66 -27.54 -7.99
CA GLU A 289 -21.66 -27.06 -8.93
C GLU A 289 -20.39 -26.50 -8.25
N LEU A 290 -20.48 -26.10 -6.97
CA LEU A 290 -19.35 -25.58 -6.19
C LEU A 290 -18.78 -26.61 -5.23
N TYR A 291 -19.60 -27.55 -4.75
CA TYR A 291 -19.24 -28.42 -3.63
C TYR A 291 -19.13 -29.91 -3.98
N GLY A 292 -19.55 -30.30 -5.18
CA GLY A 292 -19.43 -31.69 -5.65
C GLY A 292 -20.13 -32.68 -4.72
N ASP A 293 -19.42 -33.73 -4.29
CA ASP A 293 -19.99 -34.76 -3.43
C ASP A 293 -20.34 -34.28 -2.02
N LEU A 294 -19.84 -33.12 -1.56
CA LEU A 294 -20.30 -32.52 -0.30
C LEU A 294 -21.79 -32.14 -0.33
N ALA A 295 -22.34 -31.84 -1.51
CA ALA A 295 -23.77 -31.57 -1.67
C ALA A 295 -24.65 -32.75 -1.21
N ASP A 296 -24.14 -33.98 -1.37
CA ASP A 296 -24.82 -35.19 -0.93
C ASP A 296 -24.34 -35.69 0.44
N ARG A 297 -23.04 -35.59 0.72
CA ARG A 297 -22.40 -36.12 1.94
C ARG A 297 -22.58 -35.21 3.16
N GLY A 298 -22.77 -33.91 2.95
CA GLY A 298 -22.83 -32.93 4.03
C GLY A 298 -21.59 -33.01 4.95
N TRP A 299 -21.84 -33.08 6.25
CA TRP A 299 -20.80 -33.24 7.27
C TRP A 299 -19.88 -34.45 7.06
N GLU A 300 -20.31 -35.50 6.36
CA GLU A 300 -19.48 -36.70 6.14
C GLU A 300 -18.24 -36.46 5.28
N GLY A 301 -18.13 -35.34 4.56
CA GLY A 301 -16.92 -34.92 3.84
C GLY A 301 -16.08 -33.85 4.55
N VAL A 302 -16.51 -33.37 5.72
CA VAL A 302 -15.80 -32.31 6.48
C VAL A 302 -14.80 -32.93 7.46
N ALA A 303 -13.54 -32.49 7.39
CA ALA A 303 -12.47 -32.86 8.33
C ALA A 303 -12.36 -31.86 9.49
N PHE A 304 -12.45 -30.56 9.20
CA PHE A 304 -12.52 -29.50 10.20
C PHE A 304 -13.28 -28.27 9.68
N ALA A 305 -14.01 -27.57 10.55
CA ALA A 305 -14.66 -26.30 10.19
C ALA A 305 -14.73 -25.31 11.37
N TRP A 306 -14.68 -24.02 11.05
CA TRP A 306 -14.87 -22.92 12.01
C TRP A 306 -15.41 -21.66 11.30
N THR A 307 -15.96 -20.72 12.07
CA THR A 307 -16.34 -19.40 11.54
C THR A 307 -15.39 -18.29 11.95
N PHE A 308 -15.36 -17.23 11.14
CA PHE A 308 -14.84 -15.91 11.51
C PHE A 308 -15.76 -14.82 10.94
N THR A 309 -15.81 -13.66 11.58
CA THR A 309 -16.59 -12.51 11.12
C THR A 309 -15.68 -11.34 10.73
N THR A 310 -15.86 -10.79 9.54
CA THR A 310 -15.07 -9.66 9.02
C THR A 310 -15.45 -8.32 9.67
N GLN A 311 -14.50 -7.40 9.76
CA GLN A 311 -14.65 -6.08 10.40
C GLN A 311 -15.46 -5.07 9.57
N SER A 312 -15.80 -3.94 10.20
CA SER A 312 -16.40 -2.77 9.56
C SER A 312 -15.38 -1.90 8.80
N VAL A 313 -14.93 -2.32 7.62
CA VAL A 313 -13.83 -1.62 6.90
C VAL A 313 -14.19 -0.25 6.32
N THR A 314 -15.45 0.01 5.96
CA THR A 314 -15.84 1.27 5.28
C THR A 314 -16.67 2.22 6.15
N ALA A 315 -17.13 1.75 7.32
CA ALA A 315 -18.19 2.41 8.08
C ALA A 315 -17.82 3.80 8.59
N ASP A 316 -16.57 4.00 9.00
CA ASP A 316 -16.08 5.29 9.44
C ASP A 316 -16.11 6.31 8.30
N MET A 317 -15.59 5.93 7.12
CA MET A 317 -15.57 6.81 5.96
C MET A 317 -16.98 7.15 5.46
N ASP A 318 -17.89 6.17 5.50
CA ASP A 318 -19.31 6.40 5.20
C ASP A 318 -19.94 7.42 6.17
N MET A 319 -19.65 7.30 7.47
CA MET A 319 -20.18 8.21 8.49
C MET A 319 -19.58 9.62 8.41
N ILE A 320 -18.28 9.73 8.15
CA ILE A 320 -17.60 11.02 7.95
C ILE A 320 -18.18 11.72 6.73
N ARG A 321 -18.31 11.00 5.61
CA ARG A 321 -18.91 11.54 4.39
C ARG A 321 -20.32 12.06 4.67
N ASP A 322 -21.18 11.23 5.28
CA ASP A 322 -22.55 11.64 5.58
C ASP A 322 -22.58 12.87 6.49
N GLY A 323 -21.70 12.91 7.49
CA GLY A 323 -21.53 14.06 8.36
C GLY A 323 -21.17 15.34 7.61
N LEU A 324 -20.21 15.29 6.69
CA LEU A 324 -19.83 16.42 5.82
C LEU A 324 -21.01 16.90 4.97
N TYR A 325 -21.90 16.01 4.53
CA TYR A 325 -23.11 16.36 3.79
C TYR A 325 -24.32 16.70 4.69
N GLY A 326 -24.15 16.73 6.01
CA GLY A 326 -25.18 17.15 6.98
C GLY A 326 -26.17 16.03 7.34
N GLU A 327 -25.78 14.78 7.16
CA GLU A 327 -26.57 13.58 7.42
C GLU A 327 -25.93 12.70 8.51
N GLY A 328 -26.69 11.72 9.01
CA GLY A 328 -26.18 10.73 9.96
C GLY A 328 -25.84 11.29 11.35
N LEU A 329 -25.06 10.52 12.12
CA LEU A 329 -24.68 10.84 13.49
C LEU A 329 -23.66 11.98 13.57
N MET A 330 -22.90 12.19 12.49
CA MET A 330 -21.87 13.23 12.37
C MET A 330 -22.34 14.48 11.61
N ALA A 331 -23.65 14.70 11.45
CA ALA A 331 -24.20 15.83 10.69
C ALA A 331 -23.69 17.23 11.13
N HIS A 332 -23.15 17.33 12.35
CA HIS A 332 -22.49 18.54 12.85
C HIS A 332 -21.26 18.95 12.01
N LEU A 333 -20.56 18.00 11.38
CA LEU A 333 -19.40 18.29 10.53
C LEU A 333 -19.73 19.26 9.39
N ALA A 334 -20.94 19.21 8.83
CA ALA A 334 -21.36 20.14 7.80
C ALA A 334 -21.44 21.61 8.27
N GLU A 335 -21.75 21.82 9.55
CA GLU A 335 -21.82 23.14 10.20
C GLU A 335 -20.44 23.60 10.67
N ASP A 336 -19.65 22.68 11.25
CA ASP A 336 -18.31 22.95 11.78
C ASP A 336 -17.29 23.19 10.67
N PHE A 337 -17.47 22.55 9.51
CA PHE A 337 -16.61 22.68 8.32
C PHE A 337 -17.44 23.15 7.13
N PRO A 338 -17.86 24.43 7.09
CA PRO A 338 -18.66 24.95 5.98
C PRO A 338 -17.86 24.97 4.67
N VAL A 339 -18.57 25.06 3.54
CA VAL A 339 -17.96 25.18 2.19
C VAL A 339 -17.38 26.59 1.90
N ALA A 340 -16.87 27.27 2.92
CA ALA A 340 -16.31 28.61 2.80
C ALA A 340 -14.83 28.55 2.40
N THR A 341 -14.40 29.47 1.54
CA THR A 341 -13.02 29.52 1.02
C THR A 341 -12.44 30.92 1.09
N ALA A 342 -11.16 31.04 1.40
CA ALA A 342 -10.40 32.27 1.30
C ALA A 342 -9.43 32.21 0.10
N PRO A 343 -9.61 33.02 -0.96
CA PRO A 343 -8.65 33.08 -2.05
C PRO A 343 -7.31 33.66 -1.59
N ALA A 344 -6.21 33.12 -2.12
CA ALA A 344 -4.88 33.65 -1.90
C ALA A 344 -4.63 34.83 -2.83
N GLN A 345 -3.98 35.89 -2.33
CA GLN A 345 -3.45 36.90 -3.23
C GLN A 345 -2.39 36.26 -4.15
N MET A 346 -2.58 36.38 -5.47
CA MET A 346 -1.71 35.77 -6.47
C MET A 346 -0.81 36.80 -7.18
N GLN A 347 -1.21 38.07 -7.24
CA GLN A 347 -0.39 39.10 -7.89
C GLN A 347 0.09 40.16 -6.91
N GLY A 348 1.34 40.57 -7.08
CA GLY A 348 1.92 41.62 -6.26
C GLY A 348 3.45 41.68 -6.30
N PRO A 349 4.05 42.72 -5.72
CA PRO A 349 5.48 42.91 -5.78
C PRO A 349 6.20 41.98 -4.79
N SER A 350 7.43 41.60 -5.13
CA SER A 350 8.39 41.13 -4.14
C SER A 350 8.68 42.22 -3.12
N ARG A 351 9.18 41.82 -1.94
CA ARG A 351 9.44 42.77 -0.84
C ARG A 351 10.48 43.82 -1.28
N GLY A 352 10.06 45.09 -1.34
CA GLY A 352 10.94 46.22 -1.70
C GLY A 352 11.02 46.54 -3.20
N GLN A 353 10.24 45.85 -4.04
CA GLN A 353 10.04 46.19 -5.44
C GLN A 353 8.66 46.84 -5.67
N SER A 354 8.47 47.49 -6.82
CA SER A 354 7.18 48.01 -7.24
C SER A 354 6.80 47.39 -8.57
N CYS A 355 5.63 46.77 -8.62
CA CYS A 355 4.97 46.37 -9.85
C CYS A 355 3.62 47.08 -9.96
N THR A 356 3.07 47.17 -11.17
CA THR A 356 1.71 47.67 -11.40
C THR A 356 0.91 46.53 -12.02
N VAL A 357 -0.17 46.12 -11.37
CA VAL A 357 -1.16 45.18 -11.91
C VAL A 357 -2.36 46.02 -12.33
N GLU A 358 -2.74 45.99 -13.61
CA GLU A 358 -3.87 46.76 -14.14
C GLU A 358 -5.05 45.81 -14.45
N GLY A 359 -6.24 46.10 -13.89
CA GLY A 359 -7.52 45.64 -14.44
C GLY A 359 -7.89 44.16 -14.30
N GLN A 360 -7.26 43.40 -13.38
CA GLN A 360 -7.61 42.01 -13.06
C GLN A 360 -7.79 41.85 -11.54
N SER A 361 -8.59 40.86 -11.13
CA SER A 361 -8.64 40.36 -9.75
C SER A 361 -7.23 40.08 -9.22
N THR A 362 -6.97 40.42 -7.95
CA THR A 362 -5.66 40.17 -7.33
C THR A 362 -5.46 38.70 -6.93
N TYR A 363 -6.51 37.88 -7.06
CA TYR A 363 -6.59 36.49 -6.63
C TYR A 363 -6.29 35.47 -7.73
N ILE A 364 -6.04 35.93 -8.97
CA ILE A 364 -5.59 35.07 -10.08
C ILE A 364 -4.14 35.38 -10.45
N ALA A 365 -3.34 34.38 -10.82
CA ALA A 365 -2.08 34.60 -11.52
C ALA A 365 -2.31 34.47 -13.02
N ASP A 366 -2.08 35.57 -13.76
CA ASP A 366 -2.19 35.62 -15.22
C ASP A 366 -1.37 34.50 -15.90
N GLY A 367 -1.99 33.77 -16.82
CA GLY A 367 -1.43 32.58 -17.43
C GLY A 367 -0.20 32.86 -18.30
N ASP A 368 -0.14 33.99 -19.01
CA ASP A 368 1.03 34.32 -19.84
C ASP A 368 2.25 34.69 -18.97
N ARG A 369 2.02 35.40 -17.87
CA ARG A 369 3.04 35.68 -16.84
C ARG A 369 3.49 34.39 -16.14
N PHE A 370 2.55 33.53 -15.76
CA PHE A 370 2.87 32.24 -15.12
C PHE A 370 3.65 31.33 -16.07
N ARG A 371 3.28 31.26 -17.35
CA ARG A 371 4.04 30.52 -18.39
C ARG A 371 5.47 31.03 -18.57
N THR A 372 5.68 32.33 -18.41
CA THR A 372 7.04 32.91 -18.42
C THR A 372 7.86 32.40 -17.24
N VAL A 373 7.25 32.26 -16.06
CA VAL A 373 7.89 31.65 -14.88
C VAL A 373 8.14 30.16 -15.10
N LEU A 374 7.15 29.39 -15.60
CA LEU A 374 7.31 27.96 -15.89
C LEU A 374 8.50 27.70 -16.83
N ARG A 375 8.63 28.50 -17.88
CA ARG A 375 9.77 28.42 -18.80
C ARG A 375 11.10 28.70 -18.10
N ALA A 376 11.14 29.67 -17.19
CA ALA A 376 12.35 30.05 -16.47
C ALA A 376 12.82 28.96 -15.48
N ILE A 377 11.89 28.15 -14.95
CA ILE A 377 12.21 27.09 -13.99
C ILE A 377 12.25 25.69 -14.63
N ALA A 378 11.84 25.52 -15.89
CA ALA A 378 11.69 24.20 -16.52
C ALA A 378 12.96 23.33 -16.46
N GLU A 379 14.13 23.91 -16.77
CA GLU A 379 15.41 23.19 -16.67
C GLU A 379 15.74 22.85 -15.20
N GLN A 380 15.58 23.80 -14.27
CA GLN A 380 15.95 23.61 -12.87
C GLN A 380 15.01 22.67 -12.10
N ALA A 381 13.70 22.76 -12.37
CA ALA A 381 12.67 22.01 -11.65
C ALA A 381 12.44 20.62 -12.24
N PHE A 382 12.62 20.43 -13.55
CA PHE A 382 12.26 19.18 -14.24
C PHE A 382 13.39 18.59 -15.09
N GLY A 383 14.56 19.23 -15.18
CA GLY A 383 15.69 18.72 -15.96
C GLY A 383 15.49 18.76 -17.48
N LEU A 384 14.49 19.51 -17.98
CA LEU A 384 14.18 19.56 -19.41
C LEU A 384 15.27 20.29 -20.21
N THR A 385 15.60 19.74 -21.37
CA THR A 385 16.50 20.35 -22.36
C THR A 385 15.83 21.49 -23.13
N ASP A 386 16.61 22.36 -23.78
CA ASP A 386 16.11 23.47 -24.62
C ASP A 386 15.06 23.00 -25.65
N ASP A 387 15.27 21.83 -26.28
CA ASP A 387 14.35 21.29 -27.29
C ASP A 387 13.06 20.73 -26.66
N GLN A 388 13.15 20.10 -25.48
CA GLN A 388 11.98 19.65 -24.72
C GLN A 388 11.12 20.82 -24.22
N ILE A 389 11.76 21.94 -23.82
CA ILE A 389 11.08 23.10 -23.26
C ILE A 389 10.05 23.69 -24.24
N GLU A 390 10.32 23.71 -25.55
CA GLU A 390 9.33 24.22 -26.50
C GLU A 390 8.09 23.31 -26.59
N ASN A 391 8.31 21.99 -26.60
CA ASN A 391 7.22 21.02 -26.61
C ASN A 391 6.38 21.09 -25.32
N TYR A 392 7.05 21.20 -24.18
CA TYR A 392 6.46 21.42 -22.87
C TYR A 392 5.63 22.71 -22.85
N MET A 393 6.20 23.85 -23.25
CA MET A 393 5.49 25.14 -23.26
C MET A 393 4.33 25.21 -24.26
N ALA A 394 4.34 24.39 -25.31
CA ALA A 394 3.21 24.23 -26.21
C ALA A 394 2.02 23.54 -25.53
N SER A 395 2.25 22.57 -24.62
CA SER A 395 1.17 21.95 -23.85
C SER A 395 0.47 22.94 -22.92
N TRP A 396 1.22 23.93 -22.40
CA TRP A 396 0.69 24.99 -21.53
C TRP A 396 0.00 26.14 -22.27
N ALA A 397 -0.17 26.07 -23.60
CA ALA A 397 -0.73 27.16 -24.39
C ALA A 397 -2.18 27.54 -24.00
N GLN A 398 -2.92 26.56 -23.45
CA GLN A 398 -4.30 26.74 -23.02
C GLN A 398 -4.46 27.31 -21.60
N LEU A 399 -3.38 27.52 -20.84
CA LEU A 399 -3.50 28.13 -19.52
C LEU A 399 -4.00 29.57 -19.62
N ASP A 400 -5.10 29.88 -18.95
CA ASP A 400 -5.64 31.24 -18.83
C ASP A 400 -5.15 31.92 -17.56
N HIS A 401 -5.34 31.27 -16.41
CA HIS A 401 -4.88 31.75 -15.12
C HIS A 401 -4.74 30.62 -14.09
N VAL A 402 -4.09 30.93 -12.96
CA VAL A 402 -3.89 30.02 -11.82
C VAL A 402 -4.48 30.63 -10.55
N VAL A 403 -5.23 29.82 -9.80
CA VAL A 403 -5.91 30.19 -8.56
C VAL A 403 -5.34 29.37 -7.41
N MET A 404 -5.24 29.97 -6.22
CA MET A 404 -5.02 29.24 -4.97
C MET A 404 -6.09 29.70 -3.98
N PHE A 405 -6.76 28.77 -3.32
CA PHE A 405 -7.72 29.09 -2.25
C PHE A 405 -7.54 28.15 -1.05
N TYR A 406 -7.88 28.66 0.14
CA TYR A 406 -7.78 27.94 1.40
C TYR A 406 -9.15 27.63 1.99
N PHE A 407 -9.23 26.52 2.72
CA PHE A 407 -10.45 26.07 3.41
C PHE A 407 -10.12 25.24 4.65
N ASP A 408 -11.06 25.19 5.61
CA ASP A 408 -10.95 24.30 6.76
C ASP A 408 -11.41 22.87 6.39
N SER A 409 -10.58 21.88 6.74
CA SER A 409 -10.87 20.45 6.64
C SER A 409 -10.95 19.82 8.05
N PRO A 410 -11.86 18.87 8.29
CA PRO A 410 -11.85 18.10 9.54
C PRO A 410 -10.61 17.23 9.63
N TYR A 411 -9.93 17.31 10.78
CA TYR A 411 -8.73 16.57 11.08
C TYR A 411 -8.98 15.59 12.23
N PHE A 412 -8.81 14.29 11.97
CA PHE A 412 -9.23 13.21 12.88
C PHE A 412 -8.10 12.62 13.73
N PHE A 413 -6.84 13.04 13.52
CA PHE A 413 -5.76 12.76 14.46
C PHE A 413 -5.78 13.74 15.64
N GLU A 414 -4.81 13.65 16.55
CA GLU A 414 -4.84 14.46 17.78
C GLU A 414 -4.50 15.93 17.58
N ASN A 415 -3.45 16.22 16.80
CA ASN A 415 -2.94 17.57 16.58
C ASN A 415 -2.19 17.68 15.24
N PRO A 416 -2.64 18.50 14.27
CA PRO A 416 -1.96 18.67 12.98
C PRO A 416 -0.59 19.36 13.07
N ASP A 417 -0.26 20.00 14.21
CA ASP A 417 1.04 20.66 14.41
C ASP A 417 2.07 19.77 15.14
N GLN A 418 1.63 18.67 15.75
CA GLN A 418 2.48 17.75 16.51
C GLN A 418 1.96 16.33 16.32
N GLU A 419 2.28 15.76 15.18
CA GLU A 419 1.88 14.40 14.84
C GLU A 419 2.69 13.37 15.63
N ASP A 420 1.99 12.42 16.26
CA ASP A 420 2.57 11.23 16.88
C ASP A 420 2.27 10.01 16.02
N LEU A 421 3.29 9.17 15.76
CA LEU A 421 3.16 7.90 15.03
C LEU A 421 2.21 6.89 15.69
N ASN A 422 1.82 7.15 16.94
CA ASN A 422 0.87 6.36 17.69
C ASN A 422 -0.58 6.84 17.57
N ASP A 423 -0.81 8.00 16.93
CA ASP A 423 -2.14 8.54 16.71
C ASP A 423 -2.86 7.78 15.59
N ALA A 424 -4.15 7.58 15.77
CA ALA A 424 -5.06 6.93 14.85
C ALA A 424 -6.47 7.49 15.05
N PHE A 425 -7.34 7.33 14.06
CA PHE A 425 -8.73 7.72 14.12
C PHE A 425 -9.44 6.99 15.26
N ARG A 426 -10.20 7.74 16.06
CA ARG A 426 -11.01 7.20 17.14
C ARG A 426 -12.45 7.64 16.97
N ILE A 427 -13.25 6.73 16.44
CA ILE A 427 -14.63 6.98 16.05
C ILE A 427 -15.53 5.93 16.70
N ASP A 428 -16.51 6.38 17.48
CA ASP A 428 -17.58 5.53 18.01
C ASP A 428 -18.73 5.47 17.00
N HIS A 429 -18.86 4.36 16.29
CA HIS A 429 -19.89 4.15 15.27
C HIS A 429 -21.31 4.09 15.82
N MET A 430 -21.50 3.88 17.13
CA MET A 430 -22.82 3.84 17.76
C MET A 430 -23.31 5.22 18.16
N THR A 431 -22.40 6.12 18.51
CA THR A 431 -22.72 7.47 19.00
C THR A 431 -22.42 8.57 17.99
N GLY A 432 -21.51 8.32 17.05
CA GLY A 432 -20.93 9.34 16.16
C GLY A 432 -19.90 10.24 16.87
N GLU A 433 -19.50 9.90 18.09
CA GLU A 433 -18.47 10.65 18.82
C GLU A 433 -17.10 10.36 18.21
N ALA A 434 -16.37 11.42 17.85
CA ALA A 434 -15.00 11.35 17.39
C ALA A 434 -14.22 12.56 17.88
N ARG A 435 -12.91 12.43 18.00
CA ARG A 435 -12.02 13.58 18.17
C ARG A 435 -11.81 14.20 16.80
N VAL A 436 -12.26 15.44 16.63
CA VAL A 436 -12.13 16.19 15.39
C VAL A 436 -11.62 17.59 15.72
N THR A 437 -10.50 17.97 15.12
CA THR A 437 -9.98 19.34 15.07
C THR A 437 -10.07 19.84 13.63
N ASN A 438 -9.45 20.98 13.32
CA ASN A 438 -9.38 21.50 11.96
C ASN A 438 -7.92 21.61 11.48
N GLU A 439 -7.73 21.51 10.18
CA GLU A 439 -6.51 21.93 9.48
C GLU A 439 -6.92 22.81 8.29
N VAL A 440 -6.24 23.94 8.10
CA VAL A 440 -6.46 24.80 6.94
C VAL A 440 -5.64 24.26 5.77
N LEU A 441 -6.32 23.89 4.69
CA LEU A 441 -5.72 23.32 3.49
C LEU A 441 -5.79 24.29 2.33
N GLY A 442 -4.83 24.21 1.42
CA GLY A 442 -4.77 25.03 0.22
C GLY A 442 -4.90 24.21 -1.06
N ALA A 443 -5.83 24.58 -1.94
CA ALA A 443 -6.04 23.98 -3.25
C ALA A 443 -5.52 24.92 -4.36
N LEU A 444 -4.59 24.41 -5.17
CA LEU A 444 -4.06 25.09 -6.36
C LEU A 444 -4.83 24.61 -7.58
N VAL A 445 -5.39 25.53 -8.36
CA VAL A 445 -6.18 25.21 -9.56
C VAL A 445 -5.63 25.94 -10.78
N MET A 446 -5.41 25.19 -11.85
CA MET A 446 -4.97 25.71 -13.15
C MET A 446 -6.17 25.73 -14.09
N VAL A 447 -6.53 26.90 -14.60
CA VAL A 447 -7.78 27.15 -15.34
C VAL A 447 -7.46 27.35 -16.83
N PRO A 448 -8.10 26.58 -17.74
CA PRO A 448 -7.88 26.72 -19.17
C PRO A 448 -8.61 27.93 -19.77
N LYS A 449 -8.25 28.28 -21.00
CA LYS A 449 -8.91 29.32 -21.81
C LYS A 449 -10.28 28.86 -22.30
N GLU A 450 -11.21 29.80 -22.35
CA GLU A 450 -12.47 29.58 -23.05
C GLU A 450 -12.28 29.40 -24.57
N THR A 451 -13.06 28.51 -25.15
CA THR A 451 -13.18 28.27 -26.59
C THR A 451 -14.65 28.23 -27.01
N ALA A 452 -14.93 27.87 -28.26
CA ALA A 452 -16.32 27.64 -28.67
C ALA A 452 -16.90 26.36 -28.07
N GLU A 453 -16.04 25.43 -27.65
CA GLU A 453 -16.37 24.10 -27.14
C GLU A 453 -16.26 24.00 -25.61
N HIS A 454 -15.50 24.90 -24.96
CA HIS A 454 -15.20 24.87 -23.53
C HIS A 454 -15.40 26.27 -22.94
N GLN A 455 -16.23 26.40 -21.92
CA GLN A 455 -16.55 27.67 -21.26
C GLN A 455 -16.65 27.44 -19.76
N GLN A 456 -16.48 28.52 -18.99
CA GLN A 456 -16.69 28.48 -17.56
C GLN A 456 -18.17 28.19 -17.22
N PRO A 457 -18.47 27.48 -16.12
CA PRO A 457 -17.51 26.78 -15.26
C PRO A 457 -16.94 25.52 -15.93
N PHE A 458 -15.62 25.33 -15.85
CA PHE A 458 -14.96 24.14 -16.38
C PHE A 458 -15.19 22.88 -15.51
N ASP A 459 -15.32 21.72 -16.17
CA ASP A 459 -15.13 20.40 -15.54
C ASP A 459 -13.76 20.36 -14.85
N THR A 460 -13.64 19.64 -13.73
CA THR A 460 -12.43 19.67 -12.90
C THR A 460 -11.80 18.28 -12.75
N SER A 461 -10.53 18.17 -13.12
CA SER A 461 -9.68 17.03 -12.80
C SER A 461 -8.89 17.32 -11.54
N ILE A 462 -9.06 16.47 -10.52
CA ILE A 462 -8.35 16.54 -9.25
C ILE A 462 -7.17 15.56 -9.33
N TYR A 463 -5.96 16.07 -9.10
CA TYR A 463 -4.72 15.29 -9.09
C TYR A 463 -4.08 15.26 -7.71
N VAL A 464 -3.69 14.06 -7.28
CA VAL A 464 -2.93 13.81 -6.04
C VAL A 464 -1.53 13.31 -6.39
N HIS A 465 -0.51 13.88 -5.77
CA HIS A 465 0.89 13.57 -6.04
C HIS A 465 1.37 12.25 -5.42
N GLY A 466 2.55 11.77 -5.86
CA GLY A 466 3.20 10.59 -5.30
C GLY A 466 3.86 10.84 -3.93
N HIS A 467 4.26 9.76 -3.23
CA HIS A 467 5.00 9.90 -1.97
C HIS A 467 6.40 10.48 -2.20
N GLY A 468 6.83 11.38 -1.31
CA GLY A 468 8.09 12.14 -1.46
C GLY A 468 8.01 13.30 -2.47
N SER A 469 6.82 13.58 -3.00
CA SER A 469 6.52 14.66 -3.93
C SER A 469 5.54 15.67 -3.30
N ASN A 470 4.97 16.56 -4.11
CA ASN A 470 3.99 17.57 -3.73
C ASN A 470 3.19 18.03 -4.96
N ASN A 471 2.25 18.95 -4.76
CA ASN A 471 1.42 19.52 -5.83
C ASN A 471 2.20 20.09 -7.04
N GLY A 472 3.47 20.46 -6.89
CA GLY A 472 4.32 20.93 -7.98
C GLY A 472 4.58 19.89 -9.07
N GLU A 473 4.42 18.59 -8.78
CA GLU A 473 4.59 17.49 -9.75
C GLU A 473 3.73 17.66 -11.00
N ALA A 474 2.49 18.12 -10.81
CA ALA A 474 1.55 18.34 -11.91
C ALA A 474 1.95 19.49 -12.84
N LEU A 475 2.92 20.34 -12.47
CA LEU A 475 3.45 21.35 -13.38
C LEU A 475 4.24 20.71 -14.54
N LEU A 476 4.68 19.45 -14.44
CA LEU A 476 5.34 18.77 -15.57
C LEU A 476 4.35 18.39 -16.68
N PHE A 477 3.13 17.98 -16.34
CA PHE A 477 2.18 17.38 -17.30
C PHE A 477 0.79 18.05 -17.33
N GLY A 478 0.48 18.97 -16.42
CA GLY A 478 -0.85 19.59 -16.29
C GLY A 478 -1.33 20.28 -17.56
N GLY A 479 -0.41 20.85 -18.36
CA GLY A 479 -0.71 21.37 -19.70
C GLY A 479 -1.32 20.33 -20.65
N LEU A 480 -0.84 19.09 -20.61
CA LEU A 480 -1.36 17.98 -21.42
C LEU A 480 -2.78 17.57 -21.02
N MET A 481 -3.17 17.75 -19.75
CA MET A 481 -4.53 17.53 -19.30
C MET A 481 -5.44 18.71 -19.64
N MET A 482 -4.97 19.94 -19.38
CA MET A 482 -5.74 21.17 -19.62
C MET A 482 -6.10 21.40 -21.09
N GLN A 483 -5.28 20.95 -22.04
CA GLN A 483 -5.59 21.09 -23.46
C GLN A 483 -6.85 20.33 -23.91
N HIS A 484 -7.39 19.44 -23.07
CA HIS A 484 -8.71 18.81 -23.29
C HIS A 484 -9.89 19.66 -22.78
N GLY A 485 -9.64 20.85 -22.23
CA GLY A 485 -10.66 21.83 -21.82
C GLY A 485 -11.23 21.58 -20.42
N MET A 486 -10.40 21.18 -19.46
CA MET A 486 -10.76 20.97 -18.06
C MET A 486 -9.78 21.71 -17.13
N ALA A 487 -10.27 22.18 -15.99
CA ALA A 487 -9.44 22.69 -14.91
C ALA A 487 -8.68 21.56 -14.21
N VAL A 488 -7.47 21.84 -13.72
CA VAL A 488 -6.65 20.87 -12.97
C VAL A 488 -6.45 21.38 -11.55
N ALA A 489 -7.05 20.70 -10.57
CA ALA A 489 -7.00 21.03 -9.15
C ALA A 489 -6.02 20.11 -8.41
N LEU A 490 -5.25 20.68 -7.49
CA LEU A 490 -4.14 20.03 -6.79
C LEU A 490 -4.25 20.29 -5.29
N LEU A 491 -4.21 19.23 -4.49
CA LEU A 491 -4.24 19.28 -3.04
C LEU A 491 -3.17 18.34 -2.48
N ASN A 492 -2.36 18.83 -1.54
CA ASN A 492 -1.31 17.99 -0.96
C ASN A 492 -1.93 16.92 -0.06
N ALA A 493 -1.39 15.72 -0.15
CA ALA A 493 -1.73 14.63 0.76
C ALA A 493 -1.37 14.96 2.22
N HIS A 494 -1.90 14.18 3.15
CA HIS A 494 -1.61 14.31 4.59
C HIS A 494 -0.10 14.42 4.86
N GLY A 495 0.30 15.43 5.64
CA GLY A 495 1.71 15.70 5.98
C GLY A 495 2.63 16.15 4.84
N HIS A 496 2.16 16.24 3.59
CA HIS A 496 3.00 16.61 2.44
C HIS A 496 2.94 18.11 2.11
N GLY A 497 4.00 18.61 1.46
CA GLY A 497 4.11 19.99 0.99
C GLY A 497 5.41 20.24 0.23
N LEU A 498 5.59 21.48 -0.24
CA LEU A 498 6.85 21.91 -0.85
C LEU A 498 7.91 22.13 0.22
N GLU A 499 9.03 21.43 0.09
CA GLU A 499 10.21 21.58 0.94
C GLU A 499 11.15 22.59 0.28
N PHE A 500 11.09 23.85 0.71
CA PHE A 500 12.08 24.86 0.28
C PHE A 500 12.90 25.31 1.47
N ASP A 501 14.21 25.33 1.30
CA ASP A 501 15.07 26.08 2.21
C ASP A 501 14.95 27.61 1.96
N ASP A 502 15.55 28.39 2.87
CA ASP A 502 15.54 29.86 2.79
C ASP A 502 16.18 30.42 1.51
N ASP A 503 17.15 29.71 0.92
CA ASP A 503 17.84 30.12 -0.31
C ASP A 503 17.02 29.78 -1.56
N GLU A 504 16.42 28.59 -1.61
CA GLU A 504 15.52 28.13 -2.65
C GLU A 504 14.27 29.00 -2.73
N LEU A 505 13.60 29.25 -1.60
CA LEU A 505 12.42 30.10 -1.59
C LEU A 505 12.75 31.52 -2.06
N ARG A 506 13.94 32.05 -1.74
CA ARG A 506 14.42 33.34 -2.27
C ARG A 506 14.66 33.32 -3.78
N LEU A 507 15.16 32.21 -4.31
CA LEU A 507 15.38 32.03 -5.74
C LEU A 507 14.05 31.98 -6.49
N TYR A 508 13.10 31.16 -6.03
CA TYR A 508 11.76 31.09 -6.62
C TYR A 508 10.99 32.42 -6.47
N ASP A 509 11.06 33.10 -5.31
CA ASP A 509 10.47 34.45 -5.14
C ASP A 509 11.04 35.47 -6.13
N ALA A 510 12.30 35.32 -6.57
CA ALA A 510 12.90 36.16 -7.60
C ALA A 510 12.38 35.85 -9.00
N PHE A 511 12.22 34.58 -9.38
CA PHE A 511 11.62 34.18 -10.66
C PHE A 511 10.16 34.62 -10.76
N PHE A 512 9.36 34.34 -9.74
CA PHE A 512 7.98 34.80 -9.68
C PHE A 512 7.89 36.34 -9.60
N GLY A 513 8.83 36.97 -8.90
CA GLY A 513 8.92 38.41 -8.74
C GLY A 513 9.15 39.19 -10.04
N SER A 514 9.91 38.64 -11.00
CA SER A 514 10.13 39.31 -12.30
C SER A 514 8.84 39.47 -13.09
N GLU A 515 7.89 38.55 -12.88
CA GLU A 515 6.56 38.58 -13.46
C GLU A 515 5.52 39.10 -12.47
N CYS A 516 5.91 39.73 -11.35
CA CYS A 516 5.03 40.25 -10.30
C CYS A 516 4.02 39.23 -9.72
N LEU A 517 4.46 37.98 -9.59
CA LEU A 517 3.75 36.84 -9.03
C LEU A 517 4.37 36.36 -7.71
N SER A 518 5.15 37.20 -7.00
CA SER A 518 5.72 36.80 -5.70
C SER A 518 4.69 36.30 -4.68
N PRO A 519 3.45 36.83 -4.62
CA PRO A 519 2.41 36.24 -3.78
C PRO A 519 2.05 34.79 -4.15
N THR A 520 2.05 34.43 -5.45
CA THR A 520 1.79 33.06 -5.92
C THR A 520 2.73 32.04 -5.29
N ILE A 521 4.05 32.24 -5.38
CA ILE A 521 4.99 31.27 -4.81
C ILE A 521 4.89 31.15 -3.29
N ARG A 522 4.56 32.25 -2.59
CA ARG A 522 4.34 32.20 -1.14
C ARG A 522 3.07 31.47 -0.76
N ALA A 523 2.00 31.62 -1.55
CA ALA A 523 0.79 30.86 -1.37
C ALA A 523 1.03 29.37 -1.65
N VAL A 524 1.72 29.04 -2.73
CA VAL A 524 2.04 27.65 -3.10
C VAL A 524 3.00 26.99 -2.09
N ALA A 525 3.96 27.74 -1.54
CA ALA A 525 4.88 27.24 -0.51
C ALA A 525 4.24 27.12 0.89
N ALA A 526 3.08 27.74 1.13
CA ALA A 526 2.31 27.48 2.35
C ALA A 526 1.75 26.06 2.27
N GLY A 527 2.09 25.23 3.25
CA GLY A 527 1.82 23.80 3.14
C GLY A 527 1.78 23.08 4.47
N ARG A 528 1.59 21.76 4.38
CA ARG A 528 1.34 20.88 5.53
C ARG A 528 2.58 20.16 6.05
N ALA A 529 3.67 20.15 5.29
CA ALA A 529 4.95 19.59 5.75
C ALA A 529 5.43 20.26 7.06
N ARG A 530 6.09 19.48 7.92
CA ARG A 530 6.55 19.87 9.27
C ARG A 530 8.03 19.51 9.42
N ASP A 531 8.75 20.28 10.21
CA ASP A 531 10.10 19.93 10.67
C ASP A 531 9.95 18.92 11.82
N HIS A 532 10.16 17.63 11.52
CA HIS A 532 9.97 16.53 12.46
C HIS A 532 11.26 16.18 13.22
N ASP A 533 12.45 16.45 12.67
CA ASP A 533 13.74 16.16 13.31
C ASP A 533 14.45 17.38 13.92
N GLY A 534 13.87 18.58 13.79
CA GLY A 534 14.33 19.82 14.38
C GLY A 534 15.55 20.43 13.69
N ASP A 535 15.85 20.04 12.44
CA ASP A 535 17.00 20.56 11.70
C ASP A 535 16.74 21.92 11.02
N GLY A 536 15.51 22.40 11.04
CA GLY A 536 15.07 23.67 10.47
C GLY A 536 14.58 23.58 9.02
N THR A 537 14.53 22.39 8.43
CA THR A 537 13.93 22.11 7.13
C THR A 537 12.59 21.38 7.28
N LEU A 538 11.75 21.42 6.26
CA LEU A 538 10.45 20.74 6.31
C LEU A 538 10.63 19.30 5.83
N ASP A 539 10.02 18.36 6.54
CA ASP A 539 9.95 16.94 6.21
C ASP A 539 8.55 16.61 5.66
N SER A 540 8.45 16.49 4.34
CA SER A 540 7.21 16.21 3.60
C SER A 540 6.86 14.73 3.67
N GLY A 541 5.73 14.42 4.28
CA GLY A 541 5.11 13.09 4.21
C GLY A 541 5.84 11.99 4.98
N VAL A 542 6.82 12.31 5.82
CA VAL A 542 7.70 11.32 6.47
C VAL A 542 6.98 10.33 7.39
N ASN A 543 5.80 10.69 7.91
CA ASN A 543 4.97 9.82 8.75
C ASN A 543 3.84 9.11 7.98
N PHE A 544 3.72 9.31 6.67
CA PHE A 544 2.61 8.74 5.89
C PHE A 544 2.70 7.21 5.82
N TRP A 545 3.87 6.68 5.45
CA TRP A 545 4.14 5.24 5.34
C TRP A 545 5.14 4.81 6.41
N THR A 546 4.68 4.12 7.45
CA THR A 546 5.53 3.68 8.57
C THR A 546 5.10 2.30 9.07
N ALA A 547 5.93 1.68 9.92
CA ALA A 547 5.55 0.46 10.61
C ALA A 547 4.40 0.64 11.64
N SER A 548 4.00 1.88 11.95
CA SER A 548 2.80 2.18 12.72
C SER A 548 1.54 2.05 11.84
N VAL A 549 1.14 0.80 11.57
CA VAL A 549 0.13 0.45 10.55
C VAL A 549 -1.22 1.15 10.72
N PHE A 550 -1.66 1.42 11.94
CA PHE A 550 -2.91 2.17 12.20
C PHE A 550 -2.79 3.65 11.82
N HIS A 551 -1.63 4.25 12.08
CA HIS A 551 -1.33 5.61 11.65
C HIS A 551 -1.29 5.70 10.13
N THR A 552 -0.55 4.79 9.47
CA THR A 552 -0.49 4.72 7.99
C THR A 552 -1.85 4.54 7.33
N ARG A 553 -2.68 3.63 7.86
CA ARG A 553 -4.07 3.45 7.43
C ARG A 553 -4.85 4.77 7.49
N ASP A 554 -4.68 5.52 8.57
CA ASP A 554 -5.43 6.73 8.83
C ASP A 554 -4.87 7.96 8.10
N SER A 555 -3.58 7.96 7.71
CA SER A 555 -2.99 8.96 6.82
C SER A 555 -3.58 8.88 5.40
N VAL A 556 -3.82 7.67 4.90
CA VAL A 556 -4.58 7.45 3.65
C VAL A 556 -6.01 7.98 3.80
N ARG A 557 -6.70 7.61 4.88
CA ARG A 557 -8.09 8.02 5.14
C ARG A 557 -8.23 9.53 5.32
N GLN A 558 -7.32 10.19 6.06
CA GLN A 558 -7.32 11.64 6.24
C GLN A 558 -7.15 12.35 4.90
N THR A 559 -6.28 11.85 4.03
CA THR A 559 -6.14 12.40 2.67
C THR A 559 -7.44 12.29 1.89
N VAL A 560 -8.15 11.16 1.97
CA VAL A 560 -9.47 10.99 1.33
C VAL A 560 -10.51 11.95 1.92
N VAL A 561 -10.55 12.15 3.25
CA VAL A 561 -11.45 13.13 3.92
C VAL A 561 -11.20 14.55 3.41
N ASP A 562 -9.93 14.96 3.31
CA ASP A 562 -9.54 16.28 2.82
C ASP A 562 -10.06 16.54 1.39
N HIS A 563 -9.97 15.53 0.53
CA HIS A 563 -10.49 15.59 -0.83
C HIS A 563 -12.01 15.56 -0.90
N MET A 564 -12.70 14.88 0.03
CA MET A 564 -14.17 14.93 0.12
C MET A 564 -14.65 16.35 0.42
N GLN A 565 -13.98 17.04 1.36
CA GLN A 565 -14.28 18.43 1.67
C GLN A 565 -13.97 19.36 0.48
N ALA A 566 -12.85 19.15 -0.22
CA ALA A 566 -12.53 19.89 -1.43
C ALA A 566 -13.61 19.71 -2.52
N VAL A 567 -14.03 18.48 -2.81
CA VAL A 567 -15.12 18.21 -3.78
C VAL A 567 -16.42 18.87 -3.34
N ARG A 568 -16.76 18.83 -2.05
CA ARG A 568 -17.96 19.51 -1.52
C ARG A 568 -17.90 21.03 -1.73
N ILE A 569 -16.73 21.64 -1.58
CA ILE A 569 -16.49 23.05 -1.87
C ILE A 569 -16.64 23.33 -3.37
N LEU A 570 -15.98 22.56 -4.23
CA LEU A 570 -16.06 22.76 -5.68
C LEU A 570 -17.50 22.63 -6.20
N ARG A 571 -18.31 21.74 -5.62
CA ARG A 571 -19.73 21.59 -5.95
C ARG A 571 -20.61 22.73 -5.46
N SER A 572 -20.13 23.50 -4.48
CA SER A 572 -20.86 24.62 -3.90
C SER A 572 -20.83 25.90 -4.74
N PHE A 573 -20.00 25.95 -5.79
CA PHE A 573 -19.92 27.04 -6.75
C PHE A 573 -21.15 27.05 -7.69
N ASP A 574 -22.33 27.26 -7.11
CA ASP A 574 -23.64 27.12 -7.73
C ASP A 574 -24.23 28.47 -8.23
N GLY A 575 -23.37 29.49 -8.39
CA GLY A 575 -23.76 30.84 -8.79
C GLY A 575 -24.28 31.72 -7.64
N ARG A 576 -24.21 31.26 -6.39
CA ARG A 576 -24.56 32.07 -5.21
C ARG A 576 -23.41 32.99 -4.77
N PRO A 577 -23.71 34.04 -3.99
CA PRO A 577 -22.68 34.94 -3.49
C PRO A 577 -21.66 34.22 -2.60
N ALA A 578 -20.39 34.65 -2.70
CA ALA A 578 -19.31 34.22 -1.83
C ALA A 578 -19.64 34.52 -0.35
N THR A 579 -19.18 33.63 0.53
CA THR A 579 -19.38 33.81 1.98
C THR A 579 -18.12 34.41 2.59
N PRO A 580 -18.21 35.55 3.32
CA PRO A 580 -17.09 36.10 4.05
C PRO A 580 -16.53 35.08 5.05
N VAL A 581 -15.20 34.97 5.12
CA VAL A 581 -14.53 33.98 5.96
C VAL A 581 -13.23 34.53 6.54
N THR A 582 -12.86 34.02 7.71
CA THR A 582 -11.57 34.25 8.33
C THR A 582 -10.96 32.89 8.65
N LEU A 583 -9.81 32.59 8.05
CA LEU A 583 -9.06 31.36 8.28
C LEU A 583 -7.72 31.69 8.94
N GLU A 584 -7.21 30.77 9.75
CA GLU A 584 -5.89 30.90 10.37
C GLU A 584 -4.94 29.89 9.70
N GLU A 585 -4.25 30.32 8.65
CA GLU A 585 -3.23 29.49 8.02
C GLU A 585 -1.89 29.73 8.73
N ARG A 586 -1.18 28.64 9.04
CA ARG A 586 0.00 28.64 9.89
C ARG A 586 1.15 29.50 9.33
N SER A 587 1.38 29.43 8.02
CA SER A 587 2.52 30.05 7.33
C SER A 587 2.25 31.50 6.92
N LEU A 588 0.99 31.81 6.58
CA LEU A 588 0.51 33.08 6.07
C LEU A 588 -0.16 33.95 7.14
N GLY A 589 -0.57 33.36 8.26
CA GLY A 589 -1.34 33.98 9.32
C GLY A 589 -2.84 34.06 8.99
N THR A 590 -3.51 35.07 9.55
CA THR A 590 -4.94 35.29 9.34
C THR A 590 -5.23 35.67 7.88
N LEU A 591 -6.03 34.84 7.21
CA LEU A 591 -6.59 35.08 5.88
C LEU A 591 -8.02 35.62 6.05
N GLU A 592 -8.24 36.90 5.75
CA GLU A 592 -9.57 37.53 5.76
C GLU A 592 -10.07 37.71 4.33
N PHE A 593 -11.25 37.19 4.03
CA PHE A 593 -11.94 37.40 2.76
C PHE A 593 -13.37 37.90 3.01
N ASP A 594 -13.75 39.02 2.38
CA ASP A 594 -15.05 39.68 2.54
C ASP A 594 -16.05 39.32 1.43
N GLY A 595 -15.66 38.44 0.50
CA GLY A 595 -16.50 38.00 -0.61
C GLY A 595 -16.37 38.83 -1.88
N ASP A 596 -15.42 39.76 -1.94
CA ASP A 596 -15.19 40.70 -3.04
C ASP A 596 -13.86 40.37 -3.74
N TYR A 597 -13.92 39.76 -4.92
CA TYR A 597 -12.73 39.32 -5.67
C TYR A 597 -12.08 40.48 -6.44
N ASP A 598 -12.86 41.47 -6.90
CA ASP A 598 -12.37 42.61 -7.69
C ASP A 598 -12.11 43.90 -6.89
N GLY A 599 -12.57 43.94 -5.64
CA GLY A 599 -12.40 45.05 -4.71
C GLY A 599 -13.35 46.23 -4.96
N ASP A 600 -14.49 46.03 -5.65
CA ASP A 600 -15.46 47.09 -5.96
C ASP A 600 -16.37 47.48 -4.78
N GLY A 601 -16.35 46.68 -3.70
CA GLY A 601 -17.14 46.83 -2.48
C GLY A 601 -18.46 46.04 -2.47
N SER A 602 -18.66 45.13 -3.43
CA SER A 602 -19.82 44.23 -3.54
C SER A 602 -19.39 42.78 -3.33
N VAL A 603 -20.33 41.91 -2.94
CA VAL A 603 -20.05 40.48 -2.83
C VAL A 603 -20.26 39.82 -4.19
N ASP A 604 -19.25 39.12 -4.66
CA ASP A 604 -19.22 38.40 -5.94
C ASP A 604 -19.76 36.98 -5.83
N VAL A 605 -19.80 36.27 -6.96
CA VAL A 605 -20.21 34.87 -7.04
C VAL A 605 -19.11 33.97 -6.44
N ALA A 606 -19.48 32.97 -5.64
CA ALA A 606 -18.51 32.02 -5.09
C ALA A 606 -17.81 31.24 -6.21
N GLY A 607 -16.48 31.26 -6.21
CA GLY A 607 -15.66 30.56 -7.20
C GLY A 607 -15.40 31.34 -8.51
N ASP A 608 -15.86 32.60 -8.60
CA ASP A 608 -15.61 33.53 -9.71
C ASP A 608 -14.34 34.35 -9.40
N PHE A 609 -13.17 33.72 -9.53
CA PHE A 609 -11.93 34.33 -9.06
C PHE A 609 -11.42 35.39 -10.04
N ASP A 610 -11.77 35.28 -11.33
CA ASP A 610 -11.44 36.27 -12.37
C ASP A 610 -12.45 37.44 -12.44
N SER A 611 -13.57 37.33 -11.73
CA SER A 611 -14.60 38.36 -11.54
C SER A 611 -15.38 38.70 -12.82
N ASP A 612 -15.65 37.69 -13.64
CA ASP A 612 -16.43 37.82 -14.88
C ASP A 612 -17.95 37.64 -14.71
N GLY A 613 -18.38 37.17 -13.52
CA GLY A 613 -19.76 36.89 -13.15
C GLY A 613 -20.15 35.41 -13.18
N THR A 614 -19.22 34.51 -13.52
CA THR A 614 -19.39 33.07 -13.62
C THR A 614 -18.34 32.36 -12.76
N PRO A 615 -18.66 31.27 -12.04
CA PRO A 615 -17.60 30.49 -11.41
C PRO A 615 -16.61 29.95 -12.45
N ASP A 616 -15.32 30.02 -12.17
CA ASP A 616 -14.26 29.62 -13.11
C ASP A 616 -14.34 28.10 -13.41
N PHE A 617 -14.61 27.30 -12.38
CA PHE A 617 -14.62 25.84 -12.44
C PHE A 617 -15.58 25.23 -11.41
N GLY A 618 -15.93 23.95 -11.60
CA GLY A 618 -16.81 23.23 -10.70
C GLY A 618 -18.28 23.64 -10.80
N GLY A 619 -18.99 23.58 -9.69
CA GLY A 619 -20.44 23.75 -9.63
C GLY A 619 -21.24 22.43 -9.78
N PRO A 620 -22.55 22.46 -9.51
CA PRO A 620 -23.36 21.26 -9.38
C PRO A 620 -23.54 20.45 -10.67
N ASP A 621 -23.36 21.09 -11.84
CA ASP A 621 -23.53 20.49 -13.16
C ASP A 621 -22.19 20.08 -13.81
N ALA A 622 -21.05 20.34 -13.15
CA ALA A 622 -19.72 19.97 -13.64
C ALA A 622 -19.41 18.49 -13.40
N ASN A 623 -18.56 17.94 -14.26
CA ASN A 623 -17.94 16.64 -14.03
C ASN A 623 -16.69 16.79 -13.17
N TYR A 624 -16.53 15.84 -12.25
CA TYR A 624 -15.35 15.74 -11.39
C TYR A 624 -14.59 14.47 -11.74
N HIS A 625 -13.29 14.62 -11.98
CA HIS A 625 -12.40 13.52 -12.32
C HIS A 625 -11.32 13.41 -11.25
N PHE A 626 -10.88 12.20 -10.94
CA PHE A 626 -9.91 11.97 -9.87
C PHE A 626 -8.77 11.07 -10.34
N THR A 627 -7.52 11.50 -10.14
CA THR A 627 -6.32 10.79 -10.59
C THR A 627 -5.14 11.10 -9.68
N GLY A 628 -4.09 10.28 -9.78
CA GLY A 628 -2.84 10.52 -9.08
C GLY A 628 -1.88 9.37 -9.32
N GLY A 629 -0.58 9.65 -9.17
CA GLY A 629 0.49 8.64 -9.21
C GLY A 629 0.84 8.12 -7.83
N SER A 630 1.14 6.84 -7.70
CA SER A 630 1.71 6.25 -6.46
C SER A 630 0.77 6.39 -5.27
N LEU A 631 1.16 7.11 -4.20
CA LEU A 631 0.27 7.54 -3.12
C LEU A 631 -1.02 8.17 -3.65
N GLY A 632 -0.91 9.04 -4.65
CA GLY A 632 -2.05 9.64 -5.33
C GLY A 632 -2.92 8.62 -6.06
N GLY A 633 -2.31 7.55 -6.60
CA GLY A 633 -3.03 6.42 -7.18
C GLY A 633 -3.80 5.64 -6.12
N ILE A 634 -3.18 5.33 -4.99
CA ILE A 634 -3.78 4.63 -3.84
C ILE A 634 -5.01 5.40 -3.35
N THR A 635 -4.84 6.70 -3.09
CA THR A 635 -5.94 7.55 -2.63
C THR A 635 -7.02 7.72 -3.70
N SER A 636 -6.66 7.82 -4.98
CA SER A 636 -7.63 7.87 -6.10
C SER A 636 -8.47 6.59 -6.21
N ALA A 637 -7.86 5.42 -6.05
CA ALA A 637 -8.54 4.14 -6.10
C ALA A 637 -9.55 3.99 -4.96
N MET A 638 -9.18 4.42 -3.75
CA MET A 638 -10.11 4.48 -2.61
C MET A 638 -11.22 5.52 -2.82
N PHE A 639 -10.88 6.73 -3.29
CA PHE A 639 -11.82 7.83 -3.50
C PHE A 639 -12.89 7.47 -4.54
N ALA A 640 -12.51 6.73 -5.59
CA ALA A 640 -13.39 6.23 -6.63
C ALA A 640 -14.53 5.34 -6.12
N GLY A 641 -14.34 4.60 -5.02
CA GLY A 641 -15.41 3.83 -4.38
C GLY A 641 -16.17 4.58 -3.29
N MET A 642 -15.71 5.79 -2.92
CA MET A 642 -16.18 6.54 -1.75
C MET A 642 -17.03 7.76 -2.08
N GLU A 643 -16.73 8.48 -3.15
CA GLU A 643 -17.44 9.71 -3.52
C GLU A 643 -18.22 9.52 -4.84
N PRO A 644 -19.54 9.31 -4.77
CA PRO A 644 -20.41 9.22 -5.95
C PRO A 644 -20.47 10.49 -6.82
N ALA A 645 -19.94 11.63 -6.34
CA ALA A 645 -19.84 12.83 -7.17
C ALA A 645 -18.74 12.74 -8.26
N ILE A 646 -17.87 11.72 -8.21
CA ILE A 646 -16.81 11.54 -9.21
C ILE A 646 -17.37 10.89 -10.48
N THR A 647 -17.20 11.55 -11.61
CA THR A 647 -17.60 11.01 -12.92
C THR A 647 -16.65 9.89 -13.38
N SER A 648 -15.33 10.09 -13.23
CA SER A 648 -14.33 9.10 -13.61
C SER A 648 -13.08 9.18 -12.76
N ALA A 649 -12.52 8.03 -12.41
CA ALA A 649 -11.23 7.91 -11.75
C ALA A 649 -10.22 7.20 -12.64
N ALA A 650 -8.95 7.61 -12.54
CA ALA A 650 -7.85 6.93 -13.22
C ALA A 650 -6.61 6.84 -12.32
N PRO A 651 -6.59 5.89 -11.37
CA PRO A 651 -5.43 5.65 -10.54
C PRO A 651 -4.21 5.27 -11.39
N ILE A 652 -3.09 5.98 -11.22
CA ILE A 652 -1.79 5.63 -11.81
C ILE A 652 -1.00 4.91 -10.72
N VAL A 653 -0.70 3.63 -10.93
CA VAL A 653 0.00 2.75 -9.99
C VAL A 653 -0.67 2.77 -8.60
N GLY A 654 -1.99 2.48 -8.58
CA GLY A 654 -2.89 2.79 -7.45
C GLY A 654 -3.21 1.69 -6.44
N ALA A 655 -2.53 0.54 -6.50
CA ALA A 655 -2.57 -0.57 -5.53
C ALA A 655 -3.93 -1.15 -5.06
N GLY A 656 -3.83 -2.26 -4.33
CA GLY A 656 -4.89 -2.96 -3.59
C GLY A 656 -4.24 -4.12 -2.84
N GLY A 657 -4.31 -4.13 -1.49
CA GLY A 657 -3.44 -4.93 -0.63
C GLY A 657 -2.20 -4.16 -0.19
N LEU A 658 -2.35 -3.26 0.79
CA LEU A 658 -1.27 -2.37 1.25
C LEU A 658 -0.10 -3.12 1.92
N SER A 659 -0.33 -4.27 2.57
CA SER A 659 0.77 -5.09 3.09
C SER A 659 1.68 -5.61 1.98
N ASP A 660 1.10 -5.94 0.82
CA ASP A 660 1.84 -6.50 -0.31
C ASP A 660 2.71 -5.44 -1.00
N VAL A 661 2.24 -4.19 -1.01
CA VAL A 661 3.04 -3.03 -1.43
C VAL A 661 4.25 -2.90 -0.51
N ALA A 662 4.04 -2.95 0.81
CA ALA A 662 5.07 -2.69 1.80
C ALA A 662 6.23 -3.70 1.78
N ILE A 663 5.97 -4.98 1.53
CA ILE A 663 7.01 -6.01 1.55
C ILE A 663 7.87 -6.08 0.28
N ARG A 664 7.40 -5.48 -0.82
CA ARG A 664 8.10 -5.49 -2.11
C ARG A 664 8.63 -4.13 -2.55
N THR A 665 8.21 -3.03 -1.91
CA THR A 665 8.65 -1.68 -2.25
C THR A 665 10.18 -1.53 -2.20
N GLU A 666 10.74 -0.92 -3.22
CA GLU A 666 12.14 -0.44 -3.22
C GLU A 666 12.25 1.06 -2.91
N ASN A 667 11.12 1.72 -2.66
CA ASN A 667 11.08 3.15 -2.42
C ASN A 667 11.99 3.52 -1.25
N GLY A 668 13.02 4.31 -1.52
CA GLY A 668 14.09 4.61 -0.58
C GLY A 668 13.68 5.34 0.70
N SER A 669 12.51 6.01 0.72
CA SER A 669 11.95 6.61 1.94
C SER A 669 11.03 5.66 2.70
N VAL A 670 10.26 4.82 1.98
CA VAL A 670 9.32 3.87 2.59
C VAL A 670 10.05 2.66 3.18
N LEU A 671 11.09 2.16 2.50
CA LEU A 671 11.83 0.96 2.93
C LEU A 671 12.43 1.12 4.35
N PRO A 672 13.11 2.22 4.71
CA PRO A 672 13.54 2.42 6.11
C PRO A 672 12.38 2.72 7.06
N ALA A 673 11.36 3.46 6.65
CA ALA A 673 10.23 3.83 7.51
C ALA A 673 9.38 2.61 7.95
N MET A 674 9.26 1.63 7.07
CA MET A 674 8.49 0.40 7.30
C MET A 674 9.40 -0.79 7.66
N ILE A 675 10.30 -1.20 6.77
CA ILE A 675 11.05 -2.46 6.89
C ILE A 675 12.19 -2.34 7.91
N LEU A 676 12.96 -1.24 7.94
CA LEU A 676 14.01 -1.08 8.97
C LEU A 676 13.42 -0.98 10.37
N ARG A 677 12.25 -0.36 10.52
CA ARG A 677 11.56 -0.27 11.82
C ARG A 677 10.93 -1.60 12.25
N LEU A 678 10.51 -2.42 11.28
CA LEU A 678 10.04 -3.78 11.51
C LEU A 678 11.17 -4.72 11.93
N MET A 679 12.32 -4.64 11.26
CA MET A 679 13.43 -5.56 11.53
C MET A 679 14.40 -5.07 12.62
N GLY A 680 14.56 -3.75 12.74
CA GLY A 680 15.45 -3.09 13.68
C GLY A 680 14.74 -2.55 14.93
N PRO A 681 15.42 -1.74 15.75
CA PRO A 681 16.81 -1.32 15.56
C PRO A 681 17.79 -2.50 15.62
N PHE A 682 18.89 -2.40 14.88
CA PHE A 682 19.97 -3.37 14.95
C PHE A 682 21.14 -2.84 15.76
N VAL A 683 21.74 -3.68 16.58
CA VAL A 683 23.11 -3.49 17.07
C VAL A 683 24.05 -4.14 16.06
N MET A 684 24.90 -3.33 15.46
CA MET A 684 25.77 -3.70 14.36
C MET A 684 27.24 -3.67 14.77
N GLY A 685 28.03 -4.53 14.15
CA GLY A 685 29.49 -4.52 14.21
C GLY A 685 30.10 -4.38 12.83
N ARG A 686 31.26 -3.72 12.74
CA ARG A 686 32.13 -3.80 11.57
C ARG A 686 33.59 -3.54 11.91
N ALA A 687 34.49 -4.03 11.06
CA ALA A 687 35.89 -3.63 11.10
C ALA A 687 36.05 -2.10 11.03
N GLY A 688 36.81 -1.52 11.97
CA GLY A 688 37.15 -0.11 12.02
C GLY A 688 38.03 0.30 10.84
N SER A 689 37.83 1.53 10.37
CA SER A 689 38.59 2.14 9.28
C SER A 689 39.55 3.22 9.80
N GLU A 690 40.10 4.06 8.93
CA GLU A 690 40.72 5.30 9.45
C GLU A 690 39.62 6.20 10.05
N PRO A 691 39.84 6.82 11.23
CA PRO A 691 38.84 7.71 11.83
C PRO A 691 38.47 8.84 10.88
N GLY A 692 37.17 9.00 10.63
CA GLY A 692 36.63 9.89 9.62
C GLY A 692 35.22 10.35 9.92
N ARG A 693 34.48 10.75 8.87
CA ARG A 693 33.09 11.18 9.01
C ARG A 693 32.18 10.05 9.50
N ASP A 694 32.49 8.80 9.14
CA ASP A 694 31.55 7.70 9.29
C ASP A 694 31.87 6.75 10.45
N SER A 695 33.03 6.93 11.09
CA SER A 695 33.45 6.19 12.30
C SER A 695 34.59 6.92 13.01
N GLY A 696 34.58 6.90 14.34
CA GLY A 696 35.68 7.32 15.19
C GLY A 696 36.72 6.22 15.46
N CYS A 697 36.43 4.97 15.10
CA CYS A 697 37.29 3.82 15.38
C CYS A 697 38.47 3.74 14.40
N ALA A 698 39.61 3.27 14.90
CA ALA A 698 40.83 3.10 14.13
C ALA A 698 40.90 1.75 13.41
N ALA A 699 41.77 1.66 12.40
CA ALA A 699 42.04 0.41 11.70
C ALA A 699 42.54 -0.67 12.68
N GLY A 700 41.85 -1.81 12.71
CA GLY A 700 42.13 -2.92 13.63
C GLY A 700 41.32 -2.89 14.94
N GLU A 701 40.46 -1.90 15.13
CA GLU A 701 39.39 -1.88 16.15
C GLU A 701 38.05 -2.30 15.53
N THR A 702 37.07 -2.66 16.33
CA THR A 702 35.70 -2.95 15.87
C THR A 702 34.78 -1.79 16.22
N SER A 703 34.09 -1.24 15.22
CA SER A 703 33.07 -0.20 15.39
C SER A 703 31.73 -0.87 15.73
N LEU A 704 31.15 -0.47 16.86
CA LEU A 704 29.79 -0.82 17.25
C LEU A 704 28.86 0.38 17.11
N TYR A 705 27.72 0.17 16.47
CA TYR A 705 26.74 1.21 16.20
C TYR A 705 25.32 0.65 16.15
N PHE A 706 24.34 1.49 16.47
CA PHE A 706 22.95 1.21 16.12
C PHE A 706 22.71 1.53 14.65
N LEU A 707 22.04 0.65 13.92
CA LEU A 707 21.38 0.96 12.66
C LEU A 707 19.88 1.05 12.92
N SER A 708 19.30 2.21 12.65
CA SER A 708 17.93 2.56 13.03
C SER A 708 17.28 3.51 12.01
N THR A 709 15.97 3.70 12.12
CA THR A 709 15.20 4.58 11.23
C THR A 709 15.12 5.99 11.80
N SER A 710 15.69 6.97 11.08
CA SER A 710 15.49 8.41 11.32
C SER A 710 14.54 8.98 10.28
N LEU A 711 13.33 9.36 10.69
CA LEU A 711 12.20 9.64 9.81
C LEU A 711 12.03 8.55 8.74
N THR A 712 12.41 8.83 7.49
CA THR A 712 12.35 7.91 6.34
C THR A 712 13.72 7.41 5.87
N ARG A 713 14.78 7.63 6.64
CA ARG A 713 16.18 7.29 6.28
C ARG A 713 16.78 6.29 7.25
N ALA A 714 17.70 5.47 6.76
CA ALA A 714 18.56 4.67 7.62
C ALA A 714 19.65 5.55 8.25
N ALA A 715 19.82 5.45 9.57
CA ALA A 715 20.77 6.24 10.34
C ALA A 715 21.63 5.36 11.24
N ARG A 716 22.93 5.70 11.29
CA ARG A 716 23.93 5.02 12.12
C ARG A 716 24.30 5.87 13.32
N THR A 717 24.23 5.28 14.52
CA THR A 717 24.65 5.91 15.78
C THR A 717 25.76 5.07 16.40
N GLU A 718 27.01 5.51 16.23
CA GLU A 718 28.19 4.81 16.76
C GLU A 718 28.33 5.05 18.26
N PHE A 719 28.55 3.98 19.02
CA PHE A 719 28.60 4.05 20.47
C PHE A 719 29.83 3.40 21.09
N ALA A 720 30.57 2.53 20.40
CA ALA A 720 31.83 2.00 20.93
C ALA A 720 32.86 1.61 19.86
N CYS A 721 34.14 1.63 20.27
CA CYS A 721 35.25 1.04 19.54
C CYS A 721 35.88 -0.06 20.40
N LEU A 722 35.72 -1.32 19.99
CA LEU A 722 36.29 -2.45 20.70
C LEU A 722 37.74 -2.73 20.25
N PRO A 723 38.61 -3.17 21.16
CA PRO A 723 39.98 -3.52 20.79
C PRO A 723 40.00 -4.83 19.99
N GLY A 724 40.48 -4.79 18.75
CA GLY A 724 40.68 -5.98 17.93
C GLY A 724 39.63 -6.18 16.83
N GLN A 725 39.72 -7.37 16.22
CA GLN A 725 38.80 -7.87 15.20
C GLN A 725 38.30 -9.23 15.65
N TYR A 726 37.04 -9.50 15.38
CA TYR A 726 36.34 -10.71 15.77
C TYR A 726 36.07 -11.59 14.56
N ASP A 727 36.04 -12.90 14.74
CA ASP A 727 35.85 -13.89 13.68
C ASP A 727 34.63 -14.78 13.92
N GLU A 728 34.44 -15.80 13.06
CA GLU A 728 33.24 -16.63 13.00
C GLU A 728 32.93 -17.41 14.28
N ASP A 729 33.90 -17.58 15.19
CA ASP A 729 33.72 -18.27 16.48
C ASP A 729 33.22 -17.32 17.60
N ASP A 730 33.14 -16.01 17.35
CA ASP A 730 32.79 -14.99 18.34
C ASP A 730 31.28 -14.65 18.36
N VAL A 731 30.74 -14.35 19.54
CA VAL A 731 29.31 -14.12 19.76
C VAL A 731 29.03 -12.79 20.42
N MET A 732 28.09 -12.03 19.86
CA MET A 732 27.50 -10.85 20.48
C MET A 732 26.18 -11.19 21.16
N VAL A 733 26.00 -10.76 22.40
CA VAL A 733 24.73 -10.83 23.14
C VAL A 733 24.27 -9.40 23.45
N VAL A 734 23.05 -9.07 23.08
CA VAL A 734 22.43 -7.76 23.28
C VAL A 734 21.26 -7.92 24.24
N ARG A 735 21.19 -7.06 25.26
CA ARG A 735 20.13 -7.07 26.27
C ARG A 735 19.42 -5.73 26.29
N ASN A 736 18.11 -5.74 26.16
CA ASN A 736 17.25 -4.62 26.55
C ASN A 736 16.77 -4.85 27.99
N LEU A 737 17.18 -3.98 28.90
CA LEU A 737 16.98 -4.16 30.34
C LEU A 737 15.57 -3.83 30.83
N ASP A 738 14.76 -3.08 30.07
CA ASP A 738 13.39 -2.74 30.50
C ASP A 738 12.44 -3.92 30.29
N GLY A 739 12.60 -4.64 29.16
CA GLY A 739 11.81 -5.81 28.81
C GLY A 739 12.37 -7.18 29.23
N ASP A 740 13.57 -7.24 29.82
CA ASP A 740 14.34 -8.49 30.01
C ASP A 740 14.53 -9.27 28.69
N ILE A 741 14.70 -8.55 27.59
CA ILE A 741 14.82 -9.10 26.24
C ILE A 741 16.30 -9.38 25.96
N VAL A 742 16.59 -10.57 25.44
CA VAL A 742 17.93 -10.99 25.05
C VAL A 742 17.90 -11.45 23.60
N ARG A 743 18.88 -10.97 22.83
CA ARG A 743 19.15 -11.40 21.45
C ARG A 743 20.64 -11.63 21.29
N CYS A 744 21.02 -12.49 20.35
CA CYS A 744 22.40 -12.88 20.14
C CYS A 744 22.63 -13.17 18.67
N GLY A 745 23.87 -13.04 18.23
CA GLY A 745 24.28 -13.35 16.86
C GLY A 745 25.79 -13.50 16.76
N GLY A 746 26.24 -14.25 15.76
CA GLY A 746 27.66 -14.44 15.45
C GLY A 746 28.19 -13.43 14.43
N VAL A 747 29.46 -13.60 14.07
CA VAL A 747 30.07 -12.89 12.94
C VAL A 747 29.72 -13.59 11.63
N PHE A 748 29.22 -12.85 10.64
CA PHE A 748 28.90 -13.39 9.32
C PHE A 748 29.45 -12.51 8.18
N GLY A 749 29.91 -13.14 7.09
CA GLY A 749 30.36 -12.44 5.86
C GLY A 749 31.78 -11.86 5.90
N GLY A 750 32.30 -11.49 7.07
CA GLY A 750 33.61 -10.85 7.21
C GLY A 750 33.95 -10.47 8.66
N PRO A 751 35.20 -10.06 8.94
CA PRO A 751 35.65 -9.82 10.30
C PRO A 751 34.82 -8.75 10.99
N SER A 752 34.39 -9.06 12.21
CA SER A 752 33.60 -8.20 13.10
C SER A 752 32.23 -7.76 12.54
N GLN A 753 31.71 -8.43 11.51
CA GLN A 753 30.39 -8.16 10.96
C GLN A 753 29.31 -8.83 11.80
N PHE A 754 28.88 -8.13 12.84
CA PHE A 754 27.72 -8.50 13.66
C PHE A 754 26.46 -7.79 13.16
N ARG A 755 25.32 -8.46 13.29
CA ARG A 755 23.99 -7.90 13.09
C ARG A 755 23.03 -8.56 14.07
N VAL A 756 22.64 -7.85 15.12
CA VAL A 756 21.71 -8.36 16.13
C VAL A 756 20.49 -7.44 16.20
N PRO A 757 19.31 -7.86 15.72
CA PRO A 757 18.08 -7.10 15.92
C PRO A 757 17.71 -7.11 17.40
N ILE A 758 17.22 -5.98 17.93
CA ILE A 758 16.76 -5.90 19.31
C ILE A 758 15.41 -5.16 19.37
N PRO A 759 14.32 -5.82 19.79
CA PRO A 759 13.07 -5.13 20.10
C PRO A 759 13.31 -4.10 21.21
N ALA A 760 12.95 -2.85 20.95
CA ALA A 760 13.14 -1.77 21.91
C ALA A 760 12.14 -0.62 21.67
N ASP A 761 11.86 0.12 22.71
CA ASP A 761 11.32 1.49 22.64
C ASP A 761 12.47 2.50 22.68
N ALA A 762 12.22 3.72 22.19
CA ALA A 762 13.22 4.78 22.24
C ALA A 762 13.57 5.14 23.69
N GLY A 763 14.85 5.09 24.04
CA GLY A 763 15.35 5.36 25.39
C GLY A 763 15.52 4.14 26.29
N ASP A 764 15.16 2.93 25.83
CA ASP A 764 15.37 1.69 26.59
C ASP A 764 16.85 1.44 26.88
N PRO A 765 17.25 1.08 28.12
CA PRO A 765 18.64 0.77 28.43
C PRO A 765 19.13 -0.51 27.75
N VAL A 766 20.26 -0.41 27.04
CA VAL A 766 20.84 -1.52 26.28
C VAL A 766 22.22 -1.89 26.84
N VAL A 767 22.50 -3.18 26.93
CA VAL A 767 23.84 -3.72 27.24
C VAL A 767 24.27 -4.64 26.11
N VAL A 768 25.50 -4.43 25.61
CA VAL A 768 26.13 -5.29 24.62
C VAL A 768 27.27 -6.05 25.29
N GLU A 769 27.22 -7.36 25.23
CA GLU A 769 28.21 -8.29 25.74
C GLU A 769 28.87 -9.02 24.56
N LEU A 770 30.18 -9.20 24.59
CA LEU A 770 30.91 -9.95 23.60
C LEU A 770 31.66 -11.10 24.26
N TYR A 771 31.63 -12.25 23.59
CA TYR A 771 32.24 -13.50 24.04
C TYR A 771 33.10 -14.07 22.91
N GLU A 772 34.40 -14.23 23.17
CA GLU A 772 35.35 -14.83 22.23
C GLU A 772 35.26 -16.36 22.28
N ASP A 773 35.45 -17.03 21.13
CA ASP A 773 35.44 -18.51 21.01
C ASP A 773 34.17 -19.17 21.59
N ALA A 774 33.00 -18.53 21.45
CA ALA A 774 31.77 -18.86 22.17
C ALA A 774 30.66 -19.49 21.32
N LEU A 775 30.82 -19.55 20.00
CA LEU A 775 29.81 -20.06 19.05
C LEU A 775 29.28 -21.45 19.43
N ALA A 776 30.17 -22.36 19.81
CA ALA A 776 29.81 -23.73 20.19
C ALA A 776 29.09 -23.84 21.54
N ASP A 777 29.16 -22.79 22.38
CA ASP A 777 28.66 -22.80 23.74
C ASP A 777 27.30 -22.09 23.90
N ILE A 778 26.80 -21.37 22.89
CA ILE A 778 25.50 -20.70 22.91
C ILE A 778 24.46 -21.39 22.02
N GLN A 779 23.21 -21.40 22.46
CA GLN A 779 22.05 -21.75 21.63
C GLN A 779 21.42 -20.46 21.11
N PHE A 780 21.51 -20.23 19.80
CA PHE A 780 20.85 -19.12 19.12
C PHE A 780 19.32 -19.23 19.19
N GLY A 781 18.62 -18.16 18.82
CA GLY A 781 17.17 -17.97 19.07
C GLY A 781 16.83 -17.70 20.53
N SER A 782 17.20 -18.60 21.44
CA SER A 782 16.97 -18.47 22.90
C SER A 782 18.07 -17.71 23.64
N CYS A 783 19.27 -17.65 23.05
CA CYS A 783 20.49 -17.12 23.66
C CYS A 783 20.87 -17.77 24.99
N GLU A 784 20.53 -19.06 25.15
CA GLU A 784 20.87 -19.86 26.32
C GLU A 784 22.24 -20.53 26.19
N TRP A 785 23.04 -20.48 27.27
CA TRP A 785 24.35 -21.13 27.31
C TRP A 785 24.24 -22.64 27.54
N ARG A 786 25.04 -23.42 26.80
CA ARG A 786 25.24 -24.87 26.98
C ARG A 786 26.11 -25.14 28.21
N GLY A 787 25.60 -24.80 29.40
CA GLY A 787 26.31 -24.98 30.66
C GLY A 787 26.26 -23.74 31.55
N GLU A 788 27.33 -23.51 32.31
CA GLU A 788 27.48 -22.27 33.07
C GLU A 788 27.88 -21.15 32.09
N ALA A 789 27.13 -20.05 32.08
CA ALA A 789 27.43 -18.91 31.25
C ALA A 789 28.87 -18.40 31.51
N PRO A 790 29.70 -18.22 30.47
CA PRO A 790 31.01 -17.62 30.63
C PRO A 790 30.89 -16.17 31.09
N ALA A 791 31.99 -15.60 31.59
CA ALA A 791 32.06 -14.16 31.81
C ALA A 791 32.30 -13.46 30.46
N PRO A 792 31.61 -12.35 30.15
CA PRO A 792 31.84 -11.63 28.91
C PRO A 792 33.26 -11.05 28.87
N ASP A 793 33.91 -11.15 27.70
CA ASP A 793 35.22 -10.58 27.44
C ASP A 793 35.14 -9.05 27.35
N VAL A 794 34.04 -8.55 26.78
CA VAL A 794 33.74 -7.12 26.68
C VAL A 794 32.29 -6.86 27.11
N VAL A 795 32.08 -5.76 27.84
CA VAL A 795 30.76 -5.23 28.17
C VAL A 795 30.70 -3.76 27.79
N VAL A 796 29.67 -3.38 27.04
CA VAL A 796 29.38 -2.00 26.64
C VAL A 796 27.97 -1.64 27.11
N ASP A 797 27.90 -0.72 28.07
CA ASP A 797 26.67 -0.22 28.69
C ASP A 797 26.59 1.32 28.68
N THR A 798 27.50 1.97 27.95
CA THR A 798 27.60 3.42 27.83
C THR A 798 27.96 3.85 26.41
N PHE A 799 27.64 5.08 26.03
CA PHE A 799 28.17 5.72 24.83
C PHE A 799 29.66 6.05 25.04
N GLN A 800 30.56 5.33 24.37
CA GLN A 800 32.01 5.44 24.54
C GLN A 800 32.69 6.29 23.47
N VAL A 801 32.04 6.58 22.34
CA VAL A 801 32.60 7.39 21.24
C VAL A 801 31.56 8.34 20.65
N SER A 802 32.01 9.26 19.78
CA SER A 802 31.15 10.15 19.00
C SER A 802 30.82 9.56 17.62
N ASN A 803 29.75 10.04 16.99
CA ASN A 803 29.39 9.70 15.60
C ASN A 803 30.39 10.27 14.58
N GLY A 804 31.59 9.71 14.49
CA GLY A 804 32.71 10.18 13.65
C GLY A 804 33.53 11.34 14.26
N VAL A 805 34.43 11.92 13.45
CA VAL A 805 35.39 12.96 13.84
C VAL A 805 34.82 14.38 13.66
N ALA A 806 35.11 15.29 14.60
CA ALA A 806 34.50 16.63 14.70
C ALA A 806 34.57 17.52 13.42
N GLY A 807 33.40 18.04 13.02
CA GLY A 807 33.20 19.04 11.96
C GLY A 807 31.84 18.89 11.28
N ALA A 808 31.09 19.99 11.08
CA ALA A 808 29.70 20.07 10.55
C ALA A 808 28.57 19.71 11.55
N GLY A 809 28.38 20.49 12.62
CA GLY A 809 27.20 20.38 13.50
C GLY A 809 27.18 19.18 14.46
N ARG A 810 28.25 18.37 14.49
CA ARG A 810 28.45 17.25 15.42
C ARG A 810 29.21 17.69 16.66
N CYS A 811 28.73 17.29 17.83
CA CYS A 811 29.42 17.43 19.11
C CYS A 811 30.73 16.61 19.11
N PRO A 812 31.85 17.14 19.64
CA PRO A 812 33.14 16.44 19.59
C PRO A 812 33.25 15.16 20.44
N ASN A 813 32.43 15.02 21.50
CA ASN A 813 32.51 13.93 22.48
C ASN A 813 31.13 13.33 22.78
N CYS A 814 30.21 13.32 21.81
CA CYS A 814 28.87 12.83 22.03
C CYS A 814 28.35 12.05 20.80
N ALA A 815 27.43 11.12 21.03
CA ALA A 815 26.60 10.51 19.99
C ALA A 815 25.36 11.39 19.78
N ARG A 816 24.88 11.48 18.53
CA ARG A 816 23.71 12.29 18.17
C ARG A 816 22.82 11.54 17.20
N PHE A 817 21.54 11.47 17.51
CA PHE A 817 20.50 10.94 16.62
C PHE A 817 19.36 11.96 16.60
N GLU A 818 19.03 12.50 15.43
CA GLU A 818 18.05 13.59 15.29
C GLU A 818 18.38 14.77 16.26
N ASP A 819 17.45 15.13 17.14
CA ASP A 819 17.62 16.14 18.19
C ASP A 819 18.22 15.58 19.50
N GLN A 820 18.32 14.26 19.62
CA GLN A 820 18.83 13.55 20.79
C GLN A 820 20.36 13.55 20.82
N ILE A 821 20.93 13.83 22.00
CA ILE A 821 22.37 13.92 22.25
C ILE A 821 22.72 13.12 23.50
N TRP A 822 23.71 12.23 23.37
CA TRP A 822 24.27 11.46 24.48
C TRP A 822 25.76 11.73 24.63
N GLU A 823 26.16 12.27 25.78
CA GLU A 823 27.57 12.55 26.08
C GLU A 823 28.34 11.26 26.37
N GLN A 824 29.64 11.26 26.06
CA GLN A 824 30.49 10.11 26.34
C GLN A 824 30.44 9.72 27.84
N GLY A 825 30.13 8.46 28.11
CA GLY A 825 29.97 7.87 29.44
C GLY A 825 28.53 7.87 29.96
N GLU A 826 27.56 8.44 29.25
CA GLU A 826 26.15 8.25 29.53
C GLU A 826 25.71 6.82 29.20
N ALA A 827 24.65 6.35 29.87
CA ALA A 827 24.12 5.00 29.68
C ALA A 827 23.73 4.76 28.21
N LEU A 828 24.07 3.58 27.70
CA LEU A 828 23.70 3.17 26.36
C LEU A 828 22.18 2.91 26.33
N VAL A 829 21.49 3.57 25.42
CA VAL A 829 20.05 3.42 25.22
C VAL A 829 19.74 3.24 23.74
N ALA A 830 18.61 2.58 23.43
CA ALA A 830 18.12 2.48 22.07
C ALA A 830 17.72 3.88 21.55
N PRO A 831 18.20 4.31 20.36
CA PRO A 831 17.90 5.65 19.84
C PRO A 831 16.44 5.79 19.35
N THR A 832 15.82 4.67 18.98
CA THR A 832 14.52 4.60 18.32
C THR A 832 13.75 3.38 18.80
N HIS A 833 12.42 3.41 18.69
CA HIS A 833 11.62 2.20 18.80
C HIS A 833 11.68 1.35 17.51
N GLY A 834 11.48 0.02 17.65
CA GLY A 834 11.33 -0.93 16.55
C GLY A 834 11.03 -2.35 17.03
N PHE A 835 10.56 -3.22 16.13
CA PHE A 835 10.08 -4.57 16.47
C PHE A 835 11.18 -5.62 16.55
N GLY A 836 12.38 -5.36 16.03
CA GLY A 836 13.51 -6.29 16.12
C GLY A 836 13.24 -7.68 15.51
N ARG A 837 12.45 -7.77 14.42
CA ARG A 837 12.14 -9.05 13.75
C ARG A 837 13.22 -9.44 12.76
N GLN A 838 13.49 -10.73 12.68
CA GLN A 838 14.52 -11.27 11.79
C GLN A 838 13.91 -11.63 10.42
N ARG A 839 14.65 -11.42 9.35
CA ARG A 839 14.24 -11.72 7.97
C ARG A 839 13.97 -13.23 7.83
N GLN A 840 13.05 -13.61 6.93
CA GLN A 840 12.73 -15.01 6.59
C GLN A 840 12.20 -15.91 7.73
N THR A 841 11.92 -15.34 8.91
CA THR A 841 11.34 -16.08 10.05
C THR A 841 9.80 -16.13 10.07
N PRO A 842 9.18 -17.12 10.76
CA PRO A 842 7.74 -17.18 11.00
C PRO A 842 7.18 -15.95 11.71
N ASP A 843 7.94 -15.38 12.65
CA ASP A 843 7.51 -14.22 13.44
C ASP A 843 7.35 -12.96 12.60
N LEU A 844 8.28 -12.72 11.67
CA LEU A 844 8.18 -11.62 10.71
C LEU A 844 6.95 -11.81 9.80
N ARG A 845 6.77 -13.01 9.24
CA ARG A 845 5.63 -13.36 8.40
C ARG A 845 4.31 -13.13 9.12
N ARG A 846 4.14 -13.69 10.32
CA ARG A 846 2.93 -13.53 11.15
C ARG A 846 2.60 -12.05 11.40
N LEU A 847 3.61 -11.22 11.69
CA LEU A 847 3.42 -9.79 11.90
C LEU A 847 2.98 -9.06 10.62
N VAL A 848 3.61 -9.35 9.47
CA VAL A 848 3.21 -8.82 8.16
C VAL A 848 1.76 -9.22 7.81
N MET A 849 1.38 -10.46 8.05
CA MET A 849 0.02 -10.93 7.77
C MET A 849 -1.03 -10.23 8.66
N LEU A 850 -0.72 -10.01 9.94
CA LEU A 850 -1.59 -9.25 10.84
C LEU A 850 -1.67 -7.76 10.46
N ALA A 851 -0.60 -7.17 9.93
CA ALA A 851 -0.59 -5.79 9.48
C ALA A 851 -1.68 -5.51 8.44
N GLN A 852 -1.97 -6.46 7.54
CA GLN A 852 -3.05 -6.30 6.56
C GLN A 852 -4.40 -6.07 7.24
N ILE A 853 -4.71 -6.80 8.33
CA ILE A 853 -5.97 -6.62 9.09
C ILE A 853 -6.10 -5.18 9.61
N ALA A 854 -5.00 -4.60 10.11
CA ALA A 854 -5.01 -3.21 10.57
C ALA A 854 -5.23 -2.23 9.41
N LEU A 855 -4.57 -2.45 8.26
CA LEU A 855 -4.57 -1.53 7.12
C LEU A 855 -5.91 -1.46 6.37
N GLU A 856 -6.79 -2.45 6.50
CA GLU A 856 -7.91 -2.66 5.58
C GLU A 856 -8.87 -1.48 5.41
N SER A 857 -9.18 -0.73 6.47
CA SER A 857 -10.09 0.42 6.35
C SER A 857 -9.52 1.57 5.51
N GLY A 858 -8.20 1.61 5.35
CA GLY A 858 -7.48 2.52 4.46
C GLY A 858 -6.97 1.85 3.17
N ASP A 859 -7.26 0.56 2.97
CA ASP A 859 -6.83 -0.18 1.78
C ASP A 859 -7.83 0.01 0.63
N PRO A 860 -7.41 0.49 -0.56
CA PRO A 860 -8.30 0.67 -1.71
C PRO A 860 -9.07 -0.59 -2.09
N ILE A 861 -8.54 -1.79 -1.85
CA ILE A 861 -9.17 -3.05 -2.24
C ILE A 861 -10.62 -3.16 -1.75
N ASN A 862 -10.92 -2.64 -0.55
CA ASN A 862 -12.24 -2.68 0.08
C ASN A 862 -13.27 -1.73 -0.54
N TYR A 863 -12.82 -0.83 -1.40
CA TYR A 863 -13.64 0.17 -2.07
C TYR A 863 -13.87 -0.18 -3.55
N ALA A 864 -13.15 -1.17 -4.09
CA ALA A 864 -13.14 -1.51 -5.50
C ALA A 864 -14.53 -1.87 -6.06
N ARG A 865 -15.30 -2.72 -5.35
CA ARG A 865 -16.66 -3.09 -5.79
C ARG A 865 -17.63 -1.90 -5.81
N ARG A 866 -17.40 -0.90 -4.95
CA ARG A 866 -18.24 0.30 -4.87
C ARG A 866 -18.08 1.25 -6.05
N VAL A 867 -17.07 1.04 -6.90
CA VAL A 867 -16.89 1.84 -8.12
C VAL A 867 -18.12 1.71 -9.04
N PHE A 868 -18.60 0.49 -9.30
CA PHE A 868 -19.80 0.29 -10.14
C PHE A 868 -20.59 -1.01 -9.92
N LEU A 869 -20.00 -2.03 -9.29
CA LEU A 869 -20.69 -3.29 -9.03
C LEU A 869 -21.71 -3.13 -7.89
N GLU A 870 -21.29 -2.44 -6.83
CA GLU A 870 -22.07 -2.19 -5.62
C GLU A 870 -21.98 -0.72 -5.21
N PRO A 871 -22.36 0.19 -6.12
CA PRO A 871 -22.20 1.61 -5.90
C PRO A 871 -23.04 2.09 -4.73
N ARG A 872 -22.53 3.11 -4.04
CA ARG A 872 -23.25 3.73 -2.94
C ARG A 872 -24.40 4.57 -3.49
N GLU A 873 -25.62 4.25 -3.06
CA GLU A 873 -26.78 5.09 -3.31
C GLU A 873 -26.75 6.34 -2.41
N VAL A 874 -26.75 7.53 -3.01
CA VAL A 874 -26.77 8.82 -2.30
C VAL A 874 -27.93 9.68 -2.79
N ALA A 875 -28.70 10.24 -1.85
CA ALA A 875 -29.84 11.07 -2.19
C ALA A 875 -29.41 12.31 -3.01
N GLY A 876 -30.05 12.50 -4.16
CA GLY A 876 -29.79 13.67 -5.01
C GLY A 876 -28.56 13.57 -5.92
N VAL A 877 -27.89 12.41 -5.98
CA VAL A 877 -26.85 12.12 -6.97
C VAL A 877 -27.44 11.20 -8.05
N GLU A 878 -27.49 11.65 -9.30
CA GLU A 878 -28.09 10.89 -10.42
C GLU A 878 -27.20 9.74 -10.94
N ARG A 879 -25.89 9.78 -10.68
CA ARG A 879 -24.92 8.77 -11.12
C ARG A 879 -24.21 8.15 -9.92
N PRO A 880 -24.64 6.98 -9.43
CA PRO A 880 -23.97 6.33 -8.31
C PRO A 880 -22.72 5.53 -8.72
N ALA A 881 -22.55 5.23 -10.03
CA ALA A 881 -21.42 4.47 -10.56
C ALA A 881 -20.39 5.37 -11.25
N ASN A 882 -19.11 5.06 -11.01
CA ASN A 882 -17.96 5.82 -11.47
C ASN A 882 -17.22 5.04 -12.58
N ASN A 883 -16.69 5.76 -13.56
CA ASN A 883 -15.81 5.19 -14.58
C ASN A 883 -14.40 4.98 -14.04
N LEU A 884 -13.70 3.90 -14.45
CA LEU A 884 -12.40 3.52 -13.91
C LEU A 884 -11.40 3.11 -14.99
N LEU A 885 -10.28 3.80 -15.09
CA LEU A 885 -9.12 3.39 -15.88
C LEU A 885 -7.93 3.11 -14.95
N MET A 886 -7.61 1.83 -14.73
CA MET A 886 -6.41 1.45 -13.97
C MET A 886 -5.18 1.55 -14.87
N LEU A 887 -4.29 2.51 -14.57
CA LEU A 887 -3.05 2.75 -15.29
C LEU A 887 -1.88 2.23 -14.45
N GLN A 888 -1.25 1.15 -14.88
CA GLN A 888 -0.10 0.54 -14.23
C GLN A 888 1.13 0.73 -15.12
N THR A 889 2.33 0.69 -14.56
CA THR A 889 3.58 0.70 -15.33
C THR A 889 4.32 -0.60 -15.10
N ILE A 890 4.70 -1.28 -16.19
CA ILE A 890 5.34 -2.60 -16.14
C ILE A 890 6.68 -2.51 -15.41
N GLY A 891 6.92 -3.46 -14.51
CA GLY A 891 8.10 -3.51 -13.63
C GLY A 891 8.15 -2.43 -12.54
N ASP A 892 7.04 -1.78 -12.20
CA ASP A 892 6.97 -0.89 -11.04
C ASP A 892 7.29 -1.66 -9.75
N ALA A 893 8.39 -1.25 -9.12
CA ALA A 893 8.93 -1.86 -7.92
C ALA A 893 8.54 -1.12 -6.62
N ASN A 894 7.89 0.04 -6.71
CA ASN A 894 7.41 0.79 -5.54
C ASN A 894 5.98 0.40 -5.19
N VAL A 895 5.10 0.33 -6.20
CA VAL A 895 3.69 -0.04 -6.04
C VAL A 895 3.39 -1.21 -6.99
N CYS A 896 3.82 -2.39 -6.58
CA CYS A 896 3.90 -3.59 -7.41
C CYS A 896 2.65 -3.86 -8.26
N LEU A 897 2.83 -4.24 -9.54
CA LEU A 897 1.73 -4.41 -10.50
C LEU A 897 0.63 -5.35 -10.04
N ALA A 898 0.99 -6.42 -9.33
CA ALA A 898 0.05 -7.40 -8.79
C ALA A 898 -1.04 -6.74 -7.93
N THR A 899 -0.71 -5.68 -7.19
CA THR A 899 -1.63 -5.00 -6.25
C THR A 899 -2.67 -4.14 -6.98
N GLY A 900 -2.27 -3.32 -7.96
CA GLY A 900 -3.26 -2.55 -8.74
C GLY A 900 -4.07 -3.43 -9.70
N ASN A 901 -3.51 -4.55 -10.19
CA ASN A 901 -4.31 -5.56 -10.89
C ASN A 901 -5.25 -6.33 -9.94
N ALA A 902 -4.91 -6.49 -8.64
CA ALA A 902 -5.84 -7.00 -7.63
C ALA A 902 -7.02 -6.05 -7.43
N PHE A 903 -6.79 -4.73 -7.38
CA PHE A 903 -7.87 -3.74 -7.38
C PHE A 903 -8.73 -3.84 -8.65
N ALA A 904 -8.12 -3.98 -9.83
CA ALA A 904 -8.87 -4.16 -11.08
C ALA A 904 -9.72 -5.44 -11.10
N ARG A 905 -9.24 -6.55 -10.53
CA ARG A 905 -10.03 -7.78 -10.32
C ARG A 905 -11.18 -7.53 -9.36
N ALA A 906 -10.92 -6.93 -8.21
CA ALA A 906 -11.92 -6.63 -7.18
C ALA A 906 -13.02 -5.67 -7.69
N ALA A 907 -12.65 -4.68 -8.50
CA ALA A 907 -13.59 -3.77 -9.15
C ALA A 907 -14.44 -4.47 -10.23
N GLY A 908 -14.02 -5.65 -10.72
CA GLY A 908 -14.68 -6.39 -11.79
C GLY A 908 -14.25 -5.98 -13.20
N VAL A 909 -13.20 -5.15 -13.34
CA VAL A 909 -12.70 -4.71 -14.66
C VAL A 909 -11.80 -5.78 -15.29
N LEU A 910 -11.00 -6.49 -14.49
CA LEU A 910 -10.11 -7.56 -14.93
C LEU A 910 -10.73 -8.94 -14.62
N PRO A 911 -11.21 -9.70 -15.61
CA PRO A 911 -11.65 -11.07 -15.38
C PRO A 911 -10.46 -12.01 -15.26
N PHE A 912 -10.59 -12.96 -14.33
CA PHE A 912 -9.57 -13.96 -13.99
C PHE A 912 -10.14 -15.38 -13.91
N LEU A 913 -11.45 -15.54 -14.17
CA LEU A 913 -12.10 -16.84 -14.24
C LEU A 913 -12.37 -17.22 -15.70
N PRO A 914 -12.28 -18.53 -16.03
CA PRO A 914 -12.57 -18.99 -17.38
C PRO A 914 -14.05 -18.79 -17.73
N PRO A 915 -14.40 -18.81 -19.03
CA PRO A 915 -15.77 -18.60 -19.49
C PRO A 915 -16.80 -19.61 -18.95
N ASP A 916 -16.35 -20.79 -18.54
CA ASP A 916 -17.15 -21.89 -18.02
C ASP A 916 -17.27 -21.92 -16.49
N ALA A 917 -16.66 -20.96 -15.78
CA ALA A 917 -16.78 -20.89 -14.33
C ALA A 917 -18.26 -20.76 -13.87
N PRO A 918 -18.61 -21.16 -12.64
CA PRO A 918 -19.98 -21.12 -12.13
C PRO A 918 -20.65 -19.73 -12.21
N ASP A 919 -21.97 -19.72 -12.42
CA ASP A 919 -22.75 -18.48 -12.58
C ASP A 919 -22.69 -17.53 -11.37
N ALA A 920 -22.39 -18.05 -10.18
CA ALA A 920 -22.18 -17.26 -8.97
C ALA A 920 -21.01 -16.26 -9.12
N TYR A 921 -20.09 -16.50 -10.06
CA TYR A 921 -18.92 -15.67 -10.32
C TYR A 921 -18.96 -14.98 -11.68
N ALA A 922 -20.15 -14.84 -12.27
CA ALA A 922 -20.28 -14.37 -13.66
C ALA A 922 -19.55 -13.05 -13.95
N GLU A 923 -19.55 -12.11 -12.99
CA GLU A 923 -18.90 -10.81 -13.11
C GLU A 923 -17.40 -10.86 -13.42
N TRP A 924 -16.72 -11.97 -13.07
CA TRP A 924 -15.28 -12.16 -13.23
C TRP A 924 -14.90 -13.17 -14.32
N ARG A 925 -15.88 -13.66 -15.11
CA ARG A 925 -15.64 -14.58 -16.22
C ARG A 925 -15.14 -13.83 -17.45
N ALA A 926 -14.05 -14.31 -18.03
CA ALA A 926 -13.64 -13.87 -19.35
C ALA A 926 -14.68 -14.32 -20.40
N PRO A 927 -14.95 -13.52 -21.45
CA PRO A 927 -15.87 -13.93 -22.50
C PRO A 927 -15.31 -15.12 -23.27
N ALA A 928 -16.17 -16.03 -23.75
CA ALA A 928 -15.74 -17.20 -24.51
C ALA A 928 -14.94 -16.84 -25.79
N SER A 929 -15.14 -15.63 -26.33
CA SER A 929 -14.35 -15.10 -27.45
C SER A 929 -12.88 -14.84 -27.11
N PHE A 930 -12.53 -14.70 -25.83
CA PHE A 930 -11.14 -14.48 -25.39
C PHE A 930 -10.34 -15.77 -25.31
N ALA A 931 -10.94 -16.89 -24.88
CA ALA A 931 -10.22 -18.15 -24.65
C ALA A 931 -9.50 -18.74 -25.89
N GLY A 932 -9.82 -18.27 -27.09
CA GLY A 932 -9.14 -18.63 -28.33
C GLY A 932 -8.08 -17.62 -28.82
N ARG A 933 -7.86 -16.53 -28.07
CA ARG A 933 -6.98 -15.42 -28.47
C ARG A 933 -5.51 -15.73 -28.21
N TYR A 934 -5.19 -16.38 -27.08
CA TYR A 934 -3.84 -16.79 -26.69
C TYR A 934 -3.87 -18.24 -26.21
N GLU A 935 -3.00 -19.09 -26.76
CA GLU A 935 -2.97 -20.52 -26.43
C GLU A 935 -2.56 -20.72 -24.96
N GLY A 936 -3.40 -21.43 -24.20
CA GLY A 936 -3.15 -21.72 -22.78
C GLY A 936 -3.46 -20.59 -21.79
N MET A 937 -3.96 -19.44 -22.25
CA MET A 937 -4.30 -18.29 -21.41
C MET A 937 -5.79 -17.91 -21.60
N PRO A 938 -6.73 -18.62 -20.95
CA PRO A 938 -8.16 -18.44 -21.18
C PRO A 938 -8.72 -17.10 -20.68
N THR A 939 -7.98 -16.34 -19.87
CA THR A 939 -8.38 -15.04 -19.33
C THR A 939 -7.30 -13.96 -19.52
N PRO A 940 -7.68 -12.66 -19.53
CA PRO A 940 -6.73 -11.56 -19.48
C PRO A 940 -5.75 -11.64 -18.31
N ASN A 941 -6.19 -12.08 -17.13
CA ASN A 941 -5.31 -12.26 -15.98
C ASN A 941 -4.25 -13.34 -16.22
N ASP A 942 -4.60 -14.45 -16.89
CA ASP A 942 -3.64 -15.51 -17.24
C ASP A 942 -2.56 -15.00 -18.19
N VAL A 943 -2.90 -14.06 -19.10
CA VAL A 943 -1.91 -13.38 -19.93
C VAL A 943 -0.93 -12.59 -19.06
N LEU A 944 -1.41 -11.83 -18.08
CA LEU A 944 -0.55 -11.05 -17.19
C LEU A 944 0.35 -11.94 -16.32
N ILE A 945 -0.14 -13.10 -15.88
CA ILE A 945 0.64 -14.08 -15.11
C ILE A 945 1.68 -14.76 -16.01
N GLN A 946 1.26 -15.41 -17.10
CA GLN A 946 2.15 -16.21 -17.94
C GLN A 946 3.14 -15.35 -18.76
N ARG A 947 2.87 -14.05 -18.91
CA ARG A 947 3.83 -13.07 -19.46
C ARG A 947 4.62 -12.36 -18.36
N HIS A 948 4.56 -12.83 -17.11
CA HIS A 948 5.34 -12.32 -15.98
C HIS A 948 5.17 -10.80 -15.76
N VAL A 949 4.02 -10.25 -16.14
CA VAL A 949 3.69 -8.83 -15.95
C VAL A 949 3.38 -8.55 -14.49
N LEU A 950 2.63 -9.45 -13.84
CA LEU A 950 2.33 -9.33 -12.40
C LEU A 950 3.56 -9.56 -11.53
N GLU A 951 4.47 -10.45 -11.97
CA GLU A 951 5.79 -10.66 -11.35
C GLU A 951 6.63 -9.38 -11.47
N GLY A 952 6.84 -8.91 -12.70
CA GLY A 952 7.47 -7.62 -12.98
C GLY A 952 8.93 -7.52 -12.54
N ILE A 953 9.67 -8.65 -12.47
CA ILE A 953 11.05 -8.69 -11.99
C ILE A 953 12.02 -8.91 -13.17
N PRO A 954 12.82 -7.90 -13.57
CA PRO A 954 13.72 -7.99 -14.72
C PRO A 954 14.84 -9.02 -14.55
N TRP A 955 15.43 -9.12 -13.36
CA TRP A 955 16.62 -9.95 -13.12
C TRP A 955 16.35 -11.46 -13.21
N LEU A 956 15.07 -11.88 -13.23
CA LEU A 956 14.66 -13.26 -13.50
C LEU A 956 14.77 -13.63 -14.99
N ASN A 957 15.10 -12.68 -15.88
CA ASN A 957 15.36 -12.89 -17.31
C ASN A 957 14.26 -13.70 -18.01
N ARG A 958 12.99 -13.37 -17.73
CA ARG A 958 11.83 -14.11 -18.26
C ARG A 958 11.62 -13.93 -19.76
N HIS A 959 11.95 -12.74 -20.29
CA HIS A 959 11.73 -12.38 -21.70
C HIS A 959 12.98 -11.80 -22.36
N PRO A 960 14.09 -12.58 -22.41
CA PRO A 960 15.33 -12.11 -22.98
C PRO A 960 15.17 -11.79 -24.47
N VAL A 961 15.82 -10.73 -24.92
CA VAL A 961 15.91 -10.33 -26.33
C VAL A 961 17.36 -10.44 -26.79
N GLU A 962 17.59 -10.60 -28.10
CA GLU A 962 18.97 -10.71 -28.60
C GLU A 962 19.77 -9.43 -28.27
N GLY A 963 20.70 -9.55 -27.31
CA GLY A 963 21.53 -8.43 -26.84
C GLY A 963 21.20 -7.91 -25.43
N ALA A 964 20.10 -8.35 -24.81
CA ALA A 964 19.74 -8.00 -23.43
C ALA A 964 18.85 -9.07 -22.79
N ASP A 965 19.24 -9.60 -21.63
CA ASP A 965 18.55 -10.74 -21.00
C ASP A 965 17.39 -10.32 -20.07
N ASP A 966 17.44 -9.11 -19.53
CA ASP A 966 16.57 -8.62 -18.45
C ASP A 966 15.44 -7.70 -18.95
N PHE A 967 14.89 -8.01 -20.12
CA PHE A 967 13.73 -7.29 -20.66
C PHE A 967 12.42 -7.89 -20.13
N LEU A 968 11.46 -7.03 -19.80
CA LEU A 968 10.08 -7.40 -19.50
C LEU A 968 9.25 -7.51 -20.79
N SER A 969 8.00 -8.02 -20.69
CA SER A 969 7.10 -8.14 -21.85
C SER A 969 6.12 -6.97 -21.92
N ASP A 970 6.00 -6.36 -23.11
CA ASP A 970 5.00 -5.34 -23.43
C ASP A 970 3.69 -5.99 -23.91
N VAL A 971 2.71 -6.07 -23.01
CA VAL A 971 1.44 -6.78 -23.30
C VAL A 971 0.38 -5.90 -23.96
N ASP A 972 0.42 -4.59 -23.76
CA ASP A 972 -0.56 -3.65 -24.32
C ASP A 972 -0.09 -2.98 -25.61
N ASP A 973 1.23 -2.96 -25.86
CA ASP A 973 1.87 -2.47 -27.08
C ASP A 973 1.27 -1.16 -27.56
N LEU A 974 1.17 -0.17 -26.67
CA LEU A 974 0.52 1.12 -26.95
C LEU A 974 1.20 1.91 -28.08
N SER A 975 2.43 1.53 -28.44
CA SER A 975 3.21 2.14 -29.51
C SER A 975 3.08 1.44 -30.87
N ASP A 976 2.33 0.34 -30.95
CA ASP A 976 2.27 -0.56 -32.12
C ASP A 976 3.66 -1.02 -32.62
N GLY A 977 4.58 -1.27 -31.68
CA GLY A 977 5.94 -1.74 -31.95
C GLY A 977 6.95 -0.67 -32.31
N LEU A 978 6.63 0.62 -32.08
CA LEU A 978 7.58 1.72 -32.27
C LEU A 978 8.61 1.81 -31.14
N LEU A 979 8.27 1.38 -29.93
CA LEU A 979 9.20 1.39 -28.79
C LEU A 979 10.41 0.48 -29.03
N THR A 980 11.59 1.10 -29.01
CA THR A 980 12.89 0.42 -29.07
C THR A 980 13.86 1.06 -28.07
N PHE A 981 14.72 0.24 -27.47
CA PHE A 981 15.55 0.64 -26.34
C PHE A 981 17.01 0.32 -26.57
N ASN A 982 17.89 1.09 -25.95
CA ASN A 982 19.31 0.73 -25.90
C ASN A 982 19.50 -0.64 -25.18
N PRO A 983 20.65 -1.32 -25.36
CA PRO A 983 20.89 -2.62 -24.72
C PRO A 983 20.88 -2.61 -23.19
N ASP A 984 21.09 -1.45 -22.54
CA ASP A 984 20.98 -1.34 -21.07
C ASP A 984 19.53 -1.11 -20.58
N GLY A 985 18.57 -0.95 -21.50
CA GLY A 985 17.15 -0.80 -21.20
C GLY A 985 16.79 0.46 -20.41
N ARG A 986 17.67 1.47 -20.32
CA ARG A 986 17.42 2.69 -19.54
C ARG A 986 16.87 3.84 -20.35
N SER A 987 17.09 3.83 -21.67
CA SER A 987 16.55 4.86 -22.55
C SER A 987 16.12 4.28 -23.89
N GLN A 988 15.16 4.92 -24.50
CA GLN A 988 14.77 4.63 -25.86
C GLN A 988 15.91 4.96 -26.84
N MET A 989 15.94 4.21 -27.94
CA MET A 989 16.92 4.33 -29.02
C MET A 989 16.29 3.82 -30.29
N HIS A 990 16.35 4.56 -31.40
CA HIS A 990 15.83 4.07 -32.68
C HIS A 990 16.51 2.76 -33.11
N GLU A 991 15.73 1.85 -33.71
CA GLU A 991 16.22 0.58 -34.26
C GLU A 991 17.39 0.78 -35.26
N ALA A 992 17.35 1.86 -36.04
CA ALA A 992 18.40 2.19 -37.01
C ALA A 992 19.78 2.42 -36.35
N ASP A 993 19.79 2.78 -35.07
CA ASP A 993 20.99 3.06 -34.28
C ASP A 993 21.36 1.91 -33.33
N GLY A 994 20.64 0.78 -33.41
CA GLY A 994 20.89 -0.41 -32.59
C GLY A 994 19.88 -0.62 -31.45
N GLY A 995 18.75 0.08 -31.47
CA GLY A 995 17.66 -0.15 -30.53
C GLY A 995 17.08 -1.56 -30.61
N LEU A 996 16.87 -2.19 -29.46
CA LEU A 996 16.28 -3.51 -29.28
C LEU A 996 14.78 -3.39 -29.05
N ARG A 997 14.01 -4.29 -29.67
CA ARG A 997 12.55 -4.37 -29.50
C ARG A 997 12.20 -5.29 -28.34
N PRO A 998 11.26 -4.91 -27.47
CA PRO A 998 10.78 -5.80 -26.41
C PRO A 998 9.93 -6.95 -26.95
N VAL A 999 9.72 -7.97 -26.11
CA VAL A 999 8.76 -9.05 -26.40
C VAL A 999 7.34 -8.51 -26.27
N ARG A 1000 6.58 -8.58 -27.36
CA ARG A 1000 5.21 -8.05 -27.44
C ARG A 1000 4.15 -9.13 -27.56
N LEU A 1001 2.91 -8.78 -27.27
CA LEU A 1001 1.74 -9.60 -27.50
C LEU A 1001 1.10 -9.29 -28.87
N ASP A 1002 0.72 -10.31 -29.64
CA ASP A 1002 0.03 -10.14 -30.93
C ASP A 1002 -1.23 -11.02 -30.98
N PRO A 1003 -2.45 -10.43 -31.05
CA PRO A 1003 -2.72 -8.99 -30.95
C PRO A 1003 -2.46 -8.42 -29.53
N PRO A 1004 -2.33 -7.10 -29.32
CA PRO A 1004 -2.08 -6.49 -28.00
C PRO A 1004 -3.28 -6.59 -27.04
N LEU A 1005 -3.07 -6.74 -25.73
CA LEU A 1005 -4.13 -7.05 -24.75
C LEU A 1005 -5.23 -5.97 -24.72
N ARG A 1006 -4.88 -4.71 -24.37
CA ARG A 1006 -5.71 -3.50 -24.39
C ARG A 1006 -7.10 -3.74 -23.81
N TRP A 1007 -7.14 -4.17 -22.56
CA TRP A 1007 -8.37 -4.70 -21.95
C TRP A 1007 -9.33 -3.61 -21.47
N VAL A 1008 -10.60 -3.74 -21.83
CA VAL A 1008 -11.67 -2.79 -21.48
C VAL A 1008 -12.96 -3.49 -21.05
N ARG A 1009 -13.78 -2.76 -20.30
CA ARG A 1009 -15.09 -3.21 -19.82
C ARG A 1009 -16.10 -2.05 -19.81
N GLN A 1010 -17.37 -2.30 -20.12
CA GLN A 1010 -18.46 -1.36 -19.85
C GLN A 1010 -18.72 -1.29 -18.34
N MET A 1011 -18.75 -0.07 -17.77
CA MET A 1011 -18.84 0.19 -16.33
C MET A 1011 -20.26 0.02 -15.79
N ARG A 1012 -20.79 -1.19 -15.94
CA ARG A 1012 -22.08 -1.63 -15.43
C ARG A 1012 -22.01 -3.09 -14.98
N PRO A 1013 -22.83 -3.49 -13.99
CA PRO A 1013 -23.03 -4.90 -13.68
C PRO A 1013 -23.57 -5.68 -14.90
N MET A 1014 -23.30 -6.97 -14.95
CA MET A 1014 -23.92 -7.86 -15.91
C MET A 1014 -25.42 -7.95 -15.66
N SER A 1015 -26.22 -7.87 -16.74
CA SER A 1015 -27.67 -8.02 -16.64
C SER A 1015 -28.12 -9.48 -16.46
N SER A 1016 -27.24 -10.43 -16.78
CA SER A 1016 -27.39 -11.87 -16.59
C SER A 1016 -26.02 -12.52 -16.65
N PRO A 1017 -25.85 -13.77 -16.16
CA PRO A 1017 -24.58 -14.47 -16.24
C PRO A 1017 -24.00 -14.59 -17.66
N SER A 1018 -24.82 -14.51 -18.70
CA SER A 1018 -24.42 -14.60 -20.12
C SER A 1018 -24.22 -13.24 -20.83
N ASP A 1019 -24.18 -12.13 -20.10
CA ASP A 1019 -24.06 -10.77 -20.65
C ASP A 1019 -22.63 -10.42 -21.04
N ASP A 1020 -22.08 -11.12 -22.04
CA ASP A 1020 -20.71 -10.88 -22.54
C ASP A 1020 -20.53 -9.50 -23.19
N ALA A 1021 -21.62 -8.75 -23.42
CA ALA A 1021 -21.55 -7.43 -24.02
C ALA A 1021 -20.79 -6.44 -23.13
N VAL A 1022 -20.71 -6.68 -21.81
CA VAL A 1022 -19.89 -5.84 -20.90
C VAL A 1022 -18.41 -5.84 -21.28
N TRP A 1023 -17.91 -6.87 -21.96
CA TRP A 1023 -16.50 -6.99 -22.37
C TRP A 1023 -16.19 -6.38 -23.74
N SER A 1024 -17.17 -5.72 -24.36
CA SER A 1024 -17.04 -5.13 -25.69
C SER A 1024 -17.14 -3.62 -25.60
N PHE A 1025 -16.24 -2.92 -26.32
CA PHE A 1025 -16.38 -1.48 -26.50
C PHE A 1025 -17.68 -1.13 -27.23
N ALA A 1026 -18.36 -0.11 -26.75
CA ALA A 1026 -19.48 0.51 -27.42
C ALA A 1026 -19.30 2.04 -27.41
N PRO A 1027 -19.55 2.73 -28.54
CA PRO A 1027 -19.54 4.20 -28.55
C PRO A 1027 -20.57 4.78 -27.59
N ASP A 1028 -20.25 5.92 -26.99
CA ASP A 1028 -21.13 6.66 -26.07
C ASP A 1028 -21.55 5.85 -24.83
N THR A 1029 -20.78 4.82 -24.45
CA THR A 1029 -20.98 4.06 -23.21
C THR A 1029 -19.87 4.33 -22.22
N ASP A 1030 -20.22 4.29 -20.95
CA ASP A 1030 -19.31 4.38 -19.81
C ASP A 1030 -18.35 3.17 -19.83
N MET A 1031 -17.05 3.45 -20.00
CA MET A 1031 -15.99 2.45 -20.17
C MET A 1031 -14.97 2.54 -19.05
N GLY A 1032 -14.44 1.38 -18.69
CA GLY A 1032 -13.24 1.23 -17.88
C GLY A 1032 -12.22 0.35 -18.58
N GLY A 1033 -11.02 0.30 -18.02
CA GLY A 1033 -9.93 -0.46 -18.61
C GLY A 1033 -8.79 -0.73 -17.64
N VAL A 1034 -7.93 -1.64 -18.06
CA VAL A 1034 -6.66 -1.94 -17.40
C VAL A 1034 -5.57 -1.78 -18.44
N LEU A 1035 -4.63 -0.90 -18.16
CA LEU A 1035 -3.42 -0.71 -18.95
C LEU A 1035 -2.20 -0.98 -18.08
N ASN A 1036 -1.30 -1.79 -18.60
CA ASN A 1036 0.03 -2.02 -18.06
C ASN A 1036 1.00 -1.39 -19.06
N GLY A 1037 1.24 -0.09 -18.89
CA GLY A 1037 2.10 0.70 -19.76
C GLY A 1037 3.55 0.23 -19.72
N TYR A 1038 4.15 0.02 -20.88
CA TYR A 1038 5.55 -0.33 -21.02
C TYR A 1038 6.38 0.94 -21.24
N VAL A 1039 7.07 1.41 -20.19
CA VAL A 1039 7.84 2.66 -20.23
C VAL A 1039 9.31 2.38 -20.53
N ILE A 1040 9.97 1.56 -19.70
CA ILE A 1040 11.33 1.06 -19.96
C ILE A 1040 11.42 -0.46 -19.71
N PRO A 1041 12.33 -1.17 -20.39
CA PRO A 1041 12.40 -2.63 -20.31
C PRO A 1041 12.66 -3.25 -18.96
N ARG A 1042 13.32 -2.52 -18.06
CA ARG A 1042 13.70 -2.99 -16.72
C ARG A 1042 12.74 -2.50 -15.63
N GLY A 1043 11.61 -1.93 -16.03
CA GLY A 1043 10.64 -1.38 -15.10
C GLY A 1043 10.98 0.01 -14.58
N ILE A 1044 9.94 0.76 -14.27
CA ILE A 1044 10.02 2.09 -13.65
C ILE A 1044 8.72 2.38 -12.90
N HIS A 1045 8.85 3.17 -11.84
CA HIS A 1045 7.70 3.70 -11.11
C HIS A 1045 7.08 4.89 -11.85
N GLY A 1046 5.85 4.74 -12.35
CA GLY A 1046 5.16 5.81 -13.08
C GLY A 1046 5.74 6.05 -14.48
N VAL A 1047 5.94 7.32 -14.85
CA VAL A 1047 6.46 7.73 -16.17
C VAL A 1047 7.95 8.03 -16.11
N ASN A 1048 8.62 8.05 -17.27
CA ASN A 1048 10.02 8.49 -17.37
C ASN A 1048 10.08 9.99 -17.76
N PRO A 1049 10.34 10.91 -16.80
CA PRO A 1049 10.35 12.34 -17.09
C PRO A 1049 11.47 12.75 -18.07
N ASP A 1050 12.59 12.01 -18.12
CA ASP A 1050 13.74 12.32 -18.98
C ASP A 1050 13.40 12.21 -20.48
N GLU A 1051 12.41 11.38 -20.83
CA GLU A 1051 11.97 11.16 -22.21
C GLU A 1051 10.74 11.98 -22.59
N MET A 1052 10.04 12.57 -21.62
CA MET A 1052 8.88 13.40 -21.90
C MET A 1052 9.25 14.62 -22.73
N TYR A 1053 8.38 14.97 -23.67
CA TYR A 1053 8.54 16.08 -24.60
C TYR A 1053 9.74 15.94 -25.56
N ASN A 1054 10.38 14.77 -25.63
CA ASN A 1054 11.54 14.54 -26.46
C ASN A 1054 11.15 14.00 -27.84
N SER A 1055 11.21 14.86 -28.87
CA SER A 1055 10.88 14.45 -30.24
C SER A 1055 11.92 13.55 -30.94
N GLU A 1056 13.04 13.24 -30.28
CA GLU A 1056 14.07 12.33 -30.79
C GLU A 1056 13.86 10.88 -30.35
N VAL A 1057 12.92 10.61 -29.44
CA VAL A 1057 12.59 9.23 -29.05
C VAL A 1057 11.68 8.56 -30.09
N PRO A 1058 11.74 7.24 -30.25
CA PRO A 1058 10.83 6.47 -31.09
C PRO A 1058 9.34 6.67 -30.79
N PHE A 1059 8.97 6.82 -29.50
CA PHE A 1059 7.59 7.04 -29.07
C PHE A 1059 7.54 7.67 -27.67
N ASP A 1060 6.99 8.87 -27.53
CA ASP A 1060 6.83 9.54 -26.23
C ASP A 1060 5.62 8.99 -25.45
N ILE A 1061 5.87 7.91 -24.71
CA ILE A 1061 4.86 7.23 -23.89
C ILE A 1061 4.32 8.11 -22.75
N GLY A 1062 5.11 9.06 -22.24
CA GLY A 1062 4.69 9.96 -21.17
C GLY A 1062 3.64 10.96 -21.66
N VAL A 1063 3.92 11.64 -22.78
CA VAL A 1063 2.95 12.56 -23.41
C VAL A 1063 1.70 11.80 -23.86
N TYR A 1064 1.87 10.62 -24.47
CA TYR A 1064 0.75 9.74 -24.84
C TYR A 1064 -0.16 9.43 -23.64
N THR A 1065 0.41 9.03 -22.50
CA THR A 1065 -0.34 8.61 -21.32
C THR A 1065 -1.17 9.74 -20.72
N PHE A 1066 -0.58 10.94 -20.54
CA PHE A 1066 -1.33 12.07 -19.99
C PHE A 1066 -2.37 12.64 -20.96
N ASN A 1067 -2.15 12.53 -22.28
CA ASN A 1067 -3.17 12.86 -23.26
C ASN A 1067 -4.32 11.85 -23.29
N LEU A 1068 -4.01 10.56 -23.15
CA LEU A 1068 -5.01 9.51 -23.00
C LEU A 1068 -5.87 9.76 -21.76
N LEU A 1069 -5.24 10.09 -20.63
CA LEU A 1069 -5.89 10.45 -19.37
C LEU A 1069 -6.82 11.66 -19.55
N GLY A 1070 -6.29 12.75 -20.12
CA GLY A 1070 -7.06 13.96 -20.41
C GLY A 1070 -8.28 13.68 -21.30
N ARG A 1071 -8.12 12.83 -22.32
CA ARG A 1071 -9.22 12.43 -23.22
C ARG A 1071 -10.27 11.58 -22.49
N TYR A 1072 -9.83 10.59 -21.73
CA TYR A 1072 -10.70 9.70 -20.97
C TYR A 1072 -11.56 10.50 -19.99
N MET A 1073 -10.93 11.37 -19.21
CA MET A 1073 -11.62 12.25 -18.27
C MET A 1073 -12.56 13.23 -18.97
N ARG A 1074 -12.12 13.90 -20.03
CA ARG A 1074 -12.95 14.88 -20.74
C ARG A 1074 -14.23 14.28 -21.31
N THR A 1075 -14.18 13.02 -21.73
CA THR A 1075 -15.35 12.29 -22.22
C THR A 1075 -16.19 11.67 -21.11
N GLY A 1076 -15.85 11.93 -19.85
CA GLY A 1076 -16.51 11.34 -18.70
C GLY A 1076 -16.28 9.84 -18.59
N GLY A 1077 -15.20 9.30 -19.19
CA GLY A 1077 -14.89 7.87 -19.22
C GLY A 1077 -15.44 7.11 -20.42
N GLN A 1078 -15.83 7.80 -21.50
CA GLN A 1078 -16.52 7.18 -22.65
C GLN A 1078 -15.61 6.93 -23.87
N ASP A 1079 -14.38 7.44 -23.85
CA ASP A 1079 -13.45 7.29 -24.97
C ASP A 1079 -12.06 6.85 -24.54
N LEU A 1080 -11.62 5.72 -25.09
CA LEU A 1080 -10.29 5.15 -24.97
C LEU A 1080 -9.73 4.97 -26.40
N PRO A 1081 -8.98 5.94 -26.93
CA PRO A 1081 -8.56 5.97 -28.34
C PRO A 1081 -7.88 4.70 -28.85
N TYR A 1082 -7.10 3.99 -28.04
CA TYR A 1082 -6.46 2.73 -28.45
C TYR A 1082 -7.45 1.57 -28.72
N VAL A 1083 -8.72 1.73 -28.33
CA VAL A 1083 -9.84 0.82 -28.67
C VAL A 1083 -10.83 1.46 -29.64
N SER A 1084 -11.16 2.74 -29.45
CA SER A 1084 -12.17 3.44 -30.26
C SER A 1084 -11.64 3.88 -31.63
N ASP A 1085 -10.35 4.18 -31.73
CA ASP A 1085 -9.62 4.52 -32.97
C ASP A 1085 -8.19 3.90 -32.98
N PRO A 1086 -8.08 2.55 -33.08
CA PRO A 1086 -6.80 1.86 -32.96
C PRO A 1086 -5.77 2.20 -34.06
N GLU A 1087 -6.17 2.79 -35.18
CA GLU A 1087 -5.23 3.21 -36.24
C GLU A 1087 -4.82 4.69 -36.09
N GLY A 1088 -5.58 5.50 -35.34
CA GLY A 1088 -5.40 6.95 -35.21
C GLY A 1088 -4.92 7.44 -33.85
N HIS A 1089 -4.90 6.60 -32.82
CA HIS A 1089 -4.61 7.01 -31.44
C HIS A 1089 -3.19 7.55 -31.20
N HIS A 1090 -2.22 7.30 -32.09
CA HIS A 1090 -0.85 7.82 -31.96
C HIS A 1090 -0.77 9.34 -31.97
N CYS A 1091 -1.80 10.05 -32.43
CA CYS A 1091 -1.85 11.51 -32.32
C CYS A 1091 -1.79 12.03 -30.85
N LEU A 1092 -2.02 11.15 -29.87
CA LEU A 1092 -1.89 11.46 -28.45
C LEU A 1092 -0.43 11.65 -28.03
N GLU A 1093 0.52 11.00 -28.72
CA GLU A 1093 1.96 11.03 -28.39
C GLU A 1093 2.58 12.40 -28.68
N ASP A 1094 2.08 13.14 -29.66
CA ASP A 1094 2.61 14.45 -30.06
C ASP A 1094 1.59 15.60 -29.91
N SER A 1095 0.45 15.32 -29.28
CA SER A 1095 -0.70 16.24 -29.14
C SER A 1095 -1.25 16.75 -30.48
N SER A 1096 -1.19 15.96 -31.55
CA SER A 1096 -1.70 16.31 -32.88
C SER A 1096 -3.15 15.90 -33.14
N CYS A 1097 -3.83 15.32 -32.14
CA CYS A 1097 -5.19 14.81 -32.32
C CYS A 1097 -6.17 15.89 -32.80
N PRO A 1098 -7.10 15.58 -33.74
CA PRO A 1098 -7.99 16.59 -34.33
C PRO A 1098 -8.94 17.30 -33.36
N TYR A 1099 -9.19 16.68 -32.20
CA TYR A 1099 -10.03 17.24 -31.14
C TYR A 1099 -9.25 18.08 -30.12
N LEU A 1100 -7.92 18.11 -30.22
CA LEU A 1100 -7.09 19.00 -29.42
C LEU A 1100 -6.96 20.38 -30.10
N PRO A 1101 -6.73 21.45 -29.32
CA PRO A 1101 -6.40 22.75 -29.87
C PRO A 1101 -5.19 22.69 -30.80
N ALA A 1102 -5.21 23.49 -31.87
CA ALA A 1102 -4.08 23.55 -32.79
C ALA A 1102 -2.82 24.03 -32.05
N ARG A 1103 -1.75 23.25 -32.16
CA ARG A 1103 -0.47 23.57 -31.53
C ARG A 1103 0.04 24.93 -32.04
N PRO A 1104 0.46 25.85 -31.15
CA PRO A 1104 1.09 27.09 -31.57
C PRO A 1104 2.30 26.79 -32.45
N ALA A 1105 2.51 27.60 -33.51
CA ALA A 1105 3.76 27.51 -34.26
C ALA A 1105 4.93 27.90 -33.34
N PRO A 1106 6.06 27.17 -33.39
CA PRO A 1106 7.24 27.47 -32.58
C PRO A 1106 7.83 28.84 -32.89
#